data_AF-T0PUG4-F1
#
_entry.id   AF-T0PUG4-F1
#
_cell.length_a   1.000
_cell.length_b   1.000
_cell.length_c   1.000
_cell.angle_alpha   90.00
_cell.angle_beta   90.00
_cell.angle_gamma   90.00
#
_symmetry.space_group_name_H-M   'P 1'
#
loop_
_entity.id
_entity.type
_entity.pdbx_description
1 polymer ?
#
loop_
_entity_poly.entity_id
_entity_poly.type
_entity_poly.pdbx_seq_one_letter_code
_entity_poly.pdbx_strand_id
1 'polypeptide(L)'
;MAATVLLNDALWPMLMAYQHGLPWCIGELERLSATITLAPVADPGGPLCLHNVPPRFLATPYLRRNAPQRHAPLTAGTLFLYDKDAMASLPLHLSILEGHLRHIVLWGVHRPHCFQRSTIELAAACGHTDIVQHLATQMTLPVTTKTVDLAAMNGNEALLRWLFDLPARRGGTRLALDGAAAHGHLAIVQLLVSKGRYYGSRNVVAAAVHNGHIHIARFLLESGRYAYNYCARAYMQDYYGVQHVNVPGTAQLACIKLLLATYHADAIDAVAIEGAIRTSGVAALVFCFNAGVVALTSRLIEYIANLGDVDAMRFALQQLLQLHQKPAHWLSAPSRWWGSVRRASLTHTWSPSGWSICRATDIAAARGHLGVLQLLHAARLDCGTSSAIVYAAANGHLATVQWLYETLRDLNVDVALSSAAAYGHSDVVDALLGMQRESQRRLPLEFAWTTWCLDPIETRDVAIIVAHVEPQVAAAATGHVEILQRLPPRVSPAHLVDEACKHGHLNVVKALWSECDGSYSLPTLLKALAAGHLLVVEYLLLHGKLWSASKFSDDAAAVDAIYTAAAHQGNVDVYVRIAACLPHGVSRQAIGTLLSDVIERRHWRLLSHLLTDATLVVSSDVVALASARAPKTLVDAMQARAVTTSVAEM
;
A
#
# COMPACT_ATOMS: atom_id res chain seq x y z
N MET A 1 61.73 -11.94 -6.58
CA MET A 1 60.75 -11.50 -7.60
C MET A 1 59.49 -10.88 -7.02
N ALA A 2 58.76 -11.50 -6.08
CA ALA A 2 57.53 -10.88 -5.54
C ALA A 2 57.76 -9.51 -4.86
N ALA A 3 58.77 -9.37 -3.99
CA ALA A 3 59.06 -8.12 -3.28
C ALA A 3 59.37 -6.92 -4.19
N THR A 4 60.06 -7.14 -5.32
CA THR A 4 60.39 -6.09 -6.29
C THR A 4 59.19 -5.60 -7.11
N VAL A 5 58.11 -6.37 -7.19
CA VAL A 5 56.84 -5.95 -7.82
C VAL A 5 56.02 -5.09 -6.85
N LEU A 6 56.08 -5.41 -5.55
CA LEU A 6 55.35 -4.71 -4.48
C LEU A 6 55.95 -3.33 -4.15
N LEU A 7 57.24 -3.12 -4.41
CA LEU A 7 57.97 -1.86 -4.19
C LEU A 7 57.92 -0.87 -5.37
N ASN A 8 57.12 -1.16 -6.40
CA ASN A 8 56.98 -0.29 -7.56
C ASN A 8 55.63 0.44 -7.50
N ASP A 9 55.68 1.76 -7.28
CA ASP A 9 54.52 2.63 -7.11
C ASP A 9 53.55 2.65 -8.32
N ALA A 10 53.99 2.21 -9.50
CA ALA A 10 53.11 2.04 -10.67
C ALA A 10 52.44 0.64 -10.73
N LEU A 11 53.06 -0.39 -10.13
CA LEU A 11 52.52 -1.76 -10.07
C LEU A 11 51.61 -1.99 -8.85
N TRP A 12 51.85 -1.31 -7.73
CA TRP A 12 51.01 -1.43 -6.54
C TRP A 12 49.54 -1.02 -6.77
N PRO A 13 49.22 0.08 -7.47
CA PRO A 13 47.84 0.40 -7.87
C PRO A 13 47.23 -0.64 -8.82
N MET A 14 48.03 -1.24 -9.72
CA MET A 14 47.55 -2.33 -10.59
C MET A 14 47.24 -3.61 -9.80
N LEU A 15 48.05 -3.97 -8.80
CA LEU A 15 47.78 -5.11 -7.92
C LEU A 15 46.56 -4.87 -7.03
N MET A 16 46.44 -3.68 -6.42
CA MET A 16 45.26 -3.29 -5.64
C MET A 16 43.99 -3.17 -6.51
N ALA A 17 44.14 -2.83 -7.80
CA ALA A 17 43.03 -2.85 -8.74
C ALA A 17 42.51 -4.26 -9.05
N TYR A 18 43.26 -5.33 -8.78
CA TYR A 18 42.88 -6.72 -9.08
C TYR A 18 42.64 -7.55 -7.81
N GLN A 19 41.73 -7.11 -6.94
CA GLN A 19 41.26 -7.93 -5.82
C GLN A 19 40.27 -9.00 -6.33
N HIS A 20 40.52 -10.27 -5.98
CA HIS A 20 39.70 -11.45 -6.36
C HIS A 20 39.50 -11.65 -7.88
N GLY A 21 40.45 -11.17 -8.71
CA GLY A 21 40.40 -11.36 -10.17
C GLY A 21 39.50 -10.38 -10.93
N LEU A 22 39.02 -9.32 -10.26
CA LEU A 22 38.20 -8.27 -10.85
C LEU A 22 38.81 -6.87 -10.66
N PRO A 23 38.70 -5.96 -11.65
CA PRO A 23 39.00 -4.55 -11.50
C PRO A 23 38.22 -3.89 -10.34
N TRP A 24 38.88 -3.07 -9.53
CA TRP A 24 38.32 -2.43 -8.33
C TRP A 24 36.91 -1.84 -8.51
N CYS A 25 36.68 -1.12 -9.62
CA CYS A 25 35.39 -0.49 -9.93
C CYS A 25 34.23 -1.49 -10.04
N ILE A 26 34.44 -2.69 -10.62
CA ILE A 26 33.41 -3.73 -10.68
C ILE A 26 33.43 -4.66 -9.46
N GLY A 27 34.58 -4.82 -8.78
CA GLY A 27 34.67 -5.51 -7.49
C GLY A 27 34.00 -4.75 -6.33
N GLU A 28 33.89 -3.42 -6.40
CA GLU A 28 33.07 -2.61 -5.51
C GLU A 28 31.58 -2.88 -5.74
N LEU A 29 31.14 -2.90 -7.01
CA LEU A 29 29.76 -3.20 -7.40
C LEU A 29 29.35 -4.62 -6.98
N GLU A 30 30.27 -5.59 -7.04
CA GLU A 30 30.01 -6.94 -6.54
C GLU A 30 29.82 -6.97 -5.02
N ARG A 31 30.73 -6.33 -4.25
CA ARG A 31 30.59 -6.21 -2.80
C ARG A 31 29.28 -5.53 -2.39
N LEU A 32 28.88 -4.48 -3.11
CA LEU A 32 27.59 -3.80 -2.89
C LEU A 32 26.39 -4.67 -3.29
N SER A 33 26.49 -5.46 -4.36
CA SER A 33 25.42 -6.40 -4.73
C SER A 33 25.22 -7.49 -3.67
N ALA A 34 26.29 -7.93 -3.01
CA ALA A 34 26.25 -8.93 -1.95
C ALA A 34 25.58 -8.43 -0.65
N THR A 35 25.39 -7.11 -0.46
CA THR A 35 24.61 -6.57 0.67
C THR A 35 23.10 -6.58 0.41
N ILE A 36 22.69 -6.78 -0.85
CA ILE A 36 21.28 -6.80 -1.27
C ILE A 36 20.74 -8.23 -1.13
N THR A 37 19.66 -8.41 -0.38
CA THR A 37 19.01 -9.71 -0.23
C THR A 37 17.73 -9.79 -1.07
N LEU A 38 17.49 -10.94 -1.70
CA LEU A 38 16.21 -11.27 -2.35
C LEU A 38 15.36 -12.13 -1.41
N ALA A 39 14.16 -11.63 -1.05
CA ALA A 39 13.20 -12.36 -0.23
C ALA A 39 11.75 -12.11 -0.71
N PRO A 40 10.82 -13.06 -0.50
CA PRO A 40 9.39 -12.80 -0.72
C PRO A 40 8.80 -11.94 0.41
N VAL A 41 7.75 -11.18 0.11
CA VAL A 41 7.16 -10.18 1.03
C VAL A 41 6.41 -10.82 2.22
N ALA A 42 5.74 -11.96 2.00
CA ALA A 42 5.00 -12.68 3.03
C ALA A 42 4.78 -14.15 2.63
N ASP A 43 4.27 -14.39 1.42
CA ASP A 43 3.98 -15.74 0.92
C ASP A 43 5.16 -16.37 0.17
N PRO A 44 5.41 -17.69 0.30
CA PRO A 44 6.47 -18.40 -0.42
C PRO A 44 6.25 -18.49 -1.95
N GLY A 45 5.09 -18.04 -2.46
CA GLY A 45 4.81 -17.87 -3.90
C GLY A 45 4.77 -16.42 -4.38
N GLY A 46 5.06 -15.43 -3.51
CA GLY A 46 5.01 -14.01 -3.85
C GLY A 46 6.20 -13.52 -4.70
N PRO A 47 6.10 -12.32 -5.29
CA PRO A 47 7.20 -11.74 -6.06
C PRO A 47 8.43 -11.49 -5.18
N LEU A 48 9.60 -11.93 -5.66
CA LEU A 48 10.88 -11.67 -5.00
C LEU A 48 11.14 -10.17 -4.92
N CYS A 49 11.63 -9.73 -3.76
CA CYS A 49 11.86 -8.33 -3.43
C CYS A 49 13.30 -8.09 -2.98
N LEU A 50 13.82 -6.93 -3.36
CA LEU A 50 15.16 -6.44 -3.09
C LEU A 50 15.16 -5.65 -1.78
N HIS A 51 15.87 -6.16 -0.78
CA HIS A 51 16.09 -5.48 0.49
C HIS A 51 17.52 -4.94 0.57
N ASN A 52 17.75 -3.91 1.39
CA ASN A 52 19.05 -3.26 1.58
C ASN A 52 19.70 -2.68 0.30
N VAL A 53 18.91 -2.24 -0.68
CA VAL A 53 19.40 -1.60 -1.91
C VAL A 53 20.15 -0.29 -1.56
N PRO A 54 21.45 -0.16 -1.88
CA PRO A 54 22.23 1.03 -1.52
C PRO A 54 21.67 2.34 -2.12
N PRO A 55 21.68 3.47 -1.38
CA PRO A 55 21.07 4.74 -1.81
C PRO A 55 21.56 5.27 -3.17
N ARG A 56 22.81 4.99 -3.57
CA ARG A 56 23.37 5.37 -4.89
C ARG A 56 22.51 4.85 -6.05
N PHE A 57 22.00 3.62 -5.95
CA PHE A 57 21.18 3.03 -7.00
C PHE A 57 19.75 3.57 -6.96
N LEU A 58 19.20 3.77 -5.75
CA LEU A 58 17.89 4.40 -5.56
C LEU A 58 17.82 5.83 -6.14
N ALA A 59 18.95 6.55 -6.16
CA ALA A 59 19.07 7.88 -6.76
C ALA A 59 19.11 7.89 -8.30
N THR A 60 19.29 6.74 -8.97
CA THR A 60 19.32 6.68 -10.45
C THR A 60 17.97 7.13 -11.04
N PRO A 61 17.94 7.76 -12.24
CA PRO A 61 16.69 8.24 -12.83
C PRO A 61 15.66 7.13 -13.04
N TYR A 62 16.11 5.93 -13.40
CA TYR A 62 15.25 4.76 -13.59
C TYR A 62 14.62 4.29 -12.27
N LEU A 63 15.41 4.09 -11.21
CA LEU A 63 14.86 3.65 -9.93
C LEU A 63 14.06 4.75 -9.21
N ARG A 64 14.42 6.03 -9.29
CA ARG A 64 13.55 7.11 -8.75
C ARG A 64 12.14 7.09 -9.36
N ARG A 65 12.02 6.68 -10.63
CA ARG A 65 10.75 6.60 -11.35
C ARG A 65 9.98 5.30 -11.07
N ASN A 66 10.69 4.22 -10.75
CA ASN A 66 10.12 2.89 -10.48
C ASN A 66 10.05 2.52 -8.99
N ALA A 67 10.59 3.36 -8.11
CA ALA A 67 10.54 3.15 -6.67
C ALA A 67 9.11 3.36 -6.16
N PRO A 68 8.59 2.46 -5.32
CA PRO A 68 7.25 2.56 -4.78
C PRO A 68 7.08 3.77 -3.86
N GLN A 69 6.06 4.59 -4.12
CA GLN A 69 5.78 5.83 -3.39
C GLN A 69 5.26 5.62 -1.94
N ARG A 70 4.96 4.38 -1.52
CA ARG A 70 4.31 4.05 -0.24
C ARG A 70 4.90 2.79 0.40
N HIS A 71 6.12 2.87 0.94
CA HIS A 71 6.80 1.82 1.74
C HIS A 71 6.87 0.38 1.20
N ALA A 72 6.33 0.10 0.00
CA ALA A 72 6.37 -1.23 -0.58
C ALA A 72 7.83 -1.58 -0.96
N PRO A 73 8.18 -2.87 -1.02
CA PRO A 73 9.51 -3.27 -1.40
C PRO A 73 9.72 -3.18 -2.93
N LEU A 74 10.96 -2.95 -3.36
CA LEU A 74 11.37 -2.99 -4.76
C LEU A 74 11.35 -4.43 -5.26
N THR A 75 10.59 -4.74 -6.31
CA THR A 75 10.53 -6.10 -6.85
C THR A 75 11.76 -6.44 -7.70
N ALA A 76 12.17 -7.71 -7.72
CA ALA A 76 13.20 -8.22 -8.63
C ALA A 76 12.85 -7.98 -10.11
N GLY A 77 11.54 -8.01 -10.44
CA GLY A 77 11.02 -7.69 -11.77
C GLY A 77 11.31 -6.25 -12.23
N THR A 78 11.44 -5.29 -11.30
CA THR A 78 11.82 -3.90 -11.61
C THR A 78 13.24 -3.81 -12.19
N LEU A 79 14.13 -4.73 -11.80
CA LEU A 79 15.50 -4.87 -12.34
C LEU A 79 15.60 -5.97 -13.42
N PHE A 80 14.48 -6.46 -13.94
CA PHE A 80 14.40 -7.50 -14.97
C PHE A 80 15.06 -8.83 -14.54
N LEU A 81 15.11 -9.09 -13.23
CA LEU A 81 15.71 -10.29 -12.65
C LEU A 81 14.66 -11.43 -12.61
N TYR A 82 14.41 -12.03 -13.78
CA TYR A 82 13.42 -13.09 -13.96
C TYR A 82 14.02 -14.51 -14.00
N ASP A 83 15.33 -14.61 -14.15
CA ASP A 83 16.05 -15.87 -14.37
C ASP A 83 16.43 -16.57 -13.05
N LYS A 84 16.64 -17.89 -13.09
CA LYS A 84 17.04 -18.68 -11.90
C LYS A 84 18.36 -18.19 -11.28
N ASP A 85 19.24 -17.64 -12.11
CA ASP A 85 20.54 -17.09 -11.72
C ASP A 85 20.51 -15.57 -11.49
N ALA A 86 19.35 -15.01 -11.09
CA ALA A 86 19.14 -13.59 -10.81
C ALA A 86 20.22 -12.93 -9.92
N MET A 87 20.85 -13.68 -9.03
CA MET A 87 21.93 -13.16 -8.17
C MET A 87 23.26 -12.99 -8.92
N ALA A 88 23.51 -13.78 -9.98
CA ALA A 88 24.71 -13.64 -10.82
C ALA A 88 24.62 -12.42 -11.76
N SER A 89 23.42 -12.04 -12.21
CA SER A 89 23.21 -10.87 -13.08
C SER A 89 23.00 -9.56 -12.32
N LEU A 90 22.68 -9.60 -11.02
CA LEU A 90 22.47 -8.39 -10.19
C LEU A 90 23.63 -7.36 -10.26
N PRO A 91 24.92 -7.69 -10.05
CA PRO A 91 26.00 -6.69 -10.12
C PRO A 91 26.10 -6.00 -11.50
N LEU A 92 25.87 -6.75 -12.58
CA LEU A 92 25.81 -6.24 -13.94
C LEU A 92 24.60 -5.32 -14.14
N HIS A 93 23.43 -5.71 -13.63
CA HIS A 93 22.20 -4.90 -13.74
C HIS A 93 22.30 -3.60 -12.94
N LEU A 94 22.94 -3.60 -11.76
CA LEU A 94 23.29 -2.38 -11.01
C LEU A 94 24.23 -1.46 -11.81
N SER A 95 25.21 -2.04 -12.52
CA SER A 95 26.13 -1.29 -13.40
C SER A 95 25.38 -0.60 -14.55
N ILE A 96 24.31 -1.21 -15.05
CA ILE A 96 23.44 -0.65 -16.09
C ILE A 96 22.61 0.52 -15.54
N LEU A 97 22.08 0.44 -14.32
CA LEU A 97 21.33 1.56 -13.72
C LEU A 97 22.12 2.88 -13.72
N GLU A 98 23.43 2.79 -13.45
CA GLU A 98 24.35 3.94 -13.40
C GLU A 98 24.78 4.45 -14.78
N GLY A 99 24.53 3.70 -15.86
CA GLY A 99 24.89 4.11 -17.23
C GLY A 99 26.39 4.03 -17.55
N HIS A 100 27.16 3.23 -16.81
CA HIS A 100 28.60 3.16 -16.97
C HIS A 100 29.04 2.10 -17.98
N LEU A 101 29.08 2.46 -19.28
CA LEU A 101 29.53 1.57 -20.37
C LEU A 101 30.85 0.85 -20.08
N ARG A 102 31.82 1.51 -19.44
CA ARG A 102 33.11 0.89 -19.04
C ARG A 102 32.91 -0.33 -18.14
N HIS A 103 31.96 -0.30 -17.21
CA HIS A 103 31.68 -1.46 -16.34
C HIS A 103 31.13 -2.63 -17.15
N ILE A 104 30.29 -2.35 -18.16
CA ILE A 104 29.72 -3.38 -19.05
C ILE A 104 30.83 -4.10 -19.84
N VAL A 105 31.80 -3.36 -20.38
CA VAL A 105 32.97 -3.93 -21.06
C VAL A 105 33.78 -4.83 -20.12
N LEU A 106 34.05 -4.38 -18.89
CA LEU A 106 34.82 -5.16 -17.91
C LEU A 106 34.06 -6.42 -17.47
N TRP A 107 32.75 -6.34 -17.24
CA TRP A 107 31.93 -7.53 -16.99
C TRP A 107 31.96 -8.51 -18.17
N GLY A 108 31.98 -8.03 -19.42
CA GLY A 108 32.09 -8.89 -20.60
C GLY A 108 33.40 -9.70 -20.65
N VAL A 109 34.51 -9.11 -20.21
CA VAL A 109 35.82 -9.78 -20.12
C VAL A 109 35.87 -10.78 -18.97
N HIS A 110 35.37 -10.40 -17.79
CA HIS A 110 35.57 -11.20 -16.56
C HIS A 110 34.43 -12.19 -16.25
N ARG A 111 33.19 -11.90 -16.66
CA ARG A 111 31.99 -12.73 -16.41
C ARG A 111 31.00 -12.70 -17.59
N PRO A 112 31.36 -13.26 -18.75
CA PRO A 112 30.48 -13.32 -19.92
C PRO A 112 29.16 -14.07 -19.67
N HIS A 113 29.12 -14.99 -18.70
CA HIS A 113 27.91 -15.76 -18.34
C HIS A 113 26.81 -14.93 -17.65
N CYS A 114 27.13 -13.75 -17.10
CA CYS A 114 26.15 -12.87 -16.46
C CYS A 114 25.22 -12.16 -17.46
N PHE A 115 25.53 -12.21 -18.76
CA PHE A 115 24.82 -11.48 -19.80
C PHE A 115 23.63 -12.27 -20.32
N GLN A 116 22.43 -11.71 -20.16
CA GLN A 116 21.16 -12.32 -20.52
C GLN A 116 20.33 -11.40 -21.42
N ARG A 117 19.19 -11.89 -21.91
CA ARG A 117 18.24 -11.07 -22.68
C ARG A 117 17.67 -9.92 -21.84
N SER A 118 17.48 -10.17 -20.54
CA SER A 118 17.09 -9.16 -19.54
C SER A 118 18.08 -8.01 -19.43
N THR A 119 19.37 -8.24 -19.68
CA THR A 119 20.44 -7.22 -19.62
C THR A 119 20.26 -6.12 -20.68
N ILE A 120 20.01 -6.49 -21.95
CA ILE A 120 19.77 -5.51 -23.02
C ILE A 120 18.40 -4.84 -22.90
N GLU A 121 17.41 -5.52 -22.35
CA GLU A 121 16.10 -4.95 -22.03
C GLU A 121 16.18 -3.89 -20.92
N LEU A 122 16.90 -4.17 -19.82
CA LEU A 122 17.10 -3.19 -18.74
C LEU A 122 17.86 -1.95 -19.23
N ALA A 123 18.86 -2.11 -20.08
CA ALA A 123 19.58 -0.97 -20.68
C ALA A 123 18.65 -0.08 -21.51
N ALA A 124 17.74 -0.65 -22.30
CA ALA A 124 16.71 0.09 -23.01
C ALA A 124 15.65 0.70 -22.07
N ALA A 125 15.30 0.02 -20.98
CA ALA A 125 14.39 0.53 -19.93
C ALA A 125 14.99 1.74 -19.17
N CYS A 126 16.31 1.78 -19.00
CA CYS A 126 17.04 2.93 -18.43
C CYS A 126 17.27 4.06 -19.43
N GLY A 127 17.25 3.77 -20.74
CA GLY A 127 17.48 4.74 -21.81
C GLY A 127 18.94 4.84 -22.30
N HIS A 128 19.81 3.91 -21.90
CA HIS A 128 21.26 3.96 -22.18
C HIS A 128 21.58 3.43 -23.58
N THR A 129 21.47 4.31 -24.59
CA THR A 129 21.68 3.99 -26.01
C THR A 129 23.03 3.34 -26.31
N ASP A 130 24.09 3.87 -25.71
CA ASP A 130 25.48 3.43 -25.87
C ASP A 130 25.70 2.00 -25.35
N ILE A 131 25.14 1.68 -24.17
CA ILE A 131 25.13 0.33 -23.62
C ILE A 131 24.37 -0.63 -24.54
N VAL A 132 23.17 -0.26 -25.00
CA VAL A 132 22.38 -1.13 -25.92
C VAL A 132 23.13 -1.38 -27.23
N GLN A 133 23.76 -0.35 -27.81
CA GLN A 133 24.58 -0.48 -29.01
C GLN A 133 25.78 -1.42 -28.80
N HIS A 134 26.49 -1.29 -27.67
CA HIS A 134 27.63 -2.15 -27.34
C HIS A 134 27.21 -3.61 -27.15
N LEU A 135 26.16 -3.86 -26.35
CA LEU A 135 25.62 -5.19 -26.08
C LEU A 135 25.18 -5.91 -27.36
N ALA A 136 24.54 -5.19 -28.29
CA ALA A 136 24.04 -5.76 -29.54
C ALA A 136 25.12 -5.95 -30.63
N THR A 137 26.14 -5.08 -30.68
CA THR A 137 27.18 -5.14 -31.73
C THR A 137 28.43 -5.92 -31.32
N GLN A 138 29.02 -5.60 -30.16
CA GLN A 138 30.29 -6.17 -29.71
C GLN A 138 30.06 -7.50 -28.99
N MET A 139 29.02 -7.59 -28.18
CA MET A 139 28.67 -8.82 -27.45
C MET A 139 27.67 -9.69 -28.22
N THR A 140 27.19 -9.25 -29.39
CA THR A 140 26.26 -9.96 -30.28
C THR A 140 24.93 -10.41 -29.63
N LEU A 141 24.53 -9.78 -28.51
CA LEU A 141 23.32 -10.18 -27.80
C LEU A 141 22.05 -9.97 -28.65
N PRO A 142 21.07 -10.89 -28.58
CA PRO A 142 19.85 -10.76 -29.35
C PRO A 142 18.93 -9.68 -28.77
N VAL A 143 18.99 -8.47 -29.35
CA VAL A 143 17.90 -7.46 -29.28
C VAL A 143 16.54 -8.15 -29.39
N THR A 144 15.67 -7.96 -28.40
CA THR A 144 14.33 -8.55 -28.32
C THR A 144 13.27 -7.58 -28.84
N THR A 145 12.04 -8.06 -29.06
CA THR A 145 10.90 -7.19 -29.40
C THR A 145 10.65 -6.17 -28.27
N LYS A 146 10.77 -6.62 -27.02
CA LYS A 146 10.66 -5.82 -25.80
C LYS A 146 11.74 -4.73 -25.71
N THR A 147 12.97 -4.96 -26.20
CA THR A 147 13.98 -3.88 -26.33
C THR A 147 13.47 -2.70 -27.17
N VAL A 148 12.79 -2.99 -28.29
CA VAL A 148 12.21 -1.95 -29.18
C VAL A 148 11.02 -1.26 -28.51
N ASP A 149 10.16 -2.02 -27.84
CA ASP A 149 8.98 -1.50 -27.15
C ASP A 149 9.38 -0.54 -26.01
N LEU A 150 10.36 -0.93 -25.19
CA LEU A 150 10.90 -0.11 -24.09
C LEU A 150 11.60 1.17 -24.61
N ALA A 151 12.34 1.09 -25.71
CA ALA A 151 12.96 2.25 -26.34
C ALA A 151 11.90 3.25 -26.84
N ALA A 152 10.79 2.76 -27.39
CA ALA A 152 9.67 3.58 -27.84
C ALA A 152 8.91 4.23 -26.66
N MET A 153 8.64 3.45 -25.61
CA MET A 153 7.97 3.93 -24.39
C MET A 153 8.77 4.99 -23.62
N ASN A 154 10.11 4.97 -23.70
CA ASN A 154 10.99 5.91 -22.99
C ASN A 154 11.37 7.16 -23.80
N GLY A 155 10.88 7.32 -25.03
CA GLY A 155 11.22 8.51 -25.83
C GLY A 155 12.60 8.45 -26.50
N ASN A 156 13.25 7.29 -26.56
CA ASN A 156 14.61 7.15 -27.11
C ASN A 156 14.60 6.99 -28.64
N GLU A 157 14.37 8.11 -29.33
CA GLU A 157 14.30 8.22 -30.79
C GLU A 157 15.63 7.85 -31.48
N ALA A 158 16.77 8.18 -30.87
CA ALA A 158 18.10 7.85 -31.39
C ALA A 158 18.35 6.34 -31.40
N LEU A 159 18.03 5.65 -30.29
CA LEU A 159 18.11 4.20 -30.21
C LEU A 159 17.16 3.52 -31.21
N LEU A 160 15.93 4.02 -31.37
CA LEU A 160 14.98 3.45 -32.34
C LEU A 160 15.45 3.58 -33.79
N ARG A 161 16.01 4.72 -34.20
CA ARG A 161 16.59 4.87 -35.55
C ARG A 161 17.66 3.80 -35.79
N TRP A 162 18.63 3.74 -34.88
CA TRP A 162 19.71 2.77 -34.93
C TRP A 162 19.20 1.30 -34.97
N LEU A 163 18.21 0.96 -34.16
CA LEU A 163 17.57 -0.37 -34.16
C LEU A 163 16.86 -0.71 -35.49
N PHE A 164 16.41 0.29 -36.26
CA PHE A 164 15.74 0.08 -37.55
C PHE A 164 16.70 0.00 -38.73
N ASP A 165 17.96 0.42 -38.55
CA ASP A 165 19.02 0.31 -39.56
C ASP A 165 19.76 -1.04 -39.49
N LEU A 166 19.47 -1.86 -38.46
CA LEU A 166 20.03 -3.21 -38.32
C LEU A 166 19.51 -4.17 -39.41
N PRO A 167 20.37 -5.02 -40.02
CA PRO A 167 20.01 -5.87 -41.15
C PRO A 167 18.98 -6.95 -40.80
N ALA A 168 19.00 -7.46 -39.57
CA ALA A 168 17.91 -8.26 -39.04
C ALA A 168 16.74 -7.34 -38.69
N ARG A 169 15.70 -7.31 -39.53
CA ARG A 169 14.47 -6.48 -39.39
C ARG A 169 13.61 -6.81 -38.16
N ARG A 170 14.17 -6.73 -36.96
CA ARG A 170 13.47 -6.97 -35.69
C ARG A 170 12.41 -5.89 -35.49
N GLY A 171 11.23 -6.29 -35.04
CA GLY A 171 10.08 -5.41 -34.84
C GLY A 171 9.70 -5.37 -33.36
N GLY A 172 9.34 -4.20 -32.86
CA GLY A 172 8.57 -4.10 -31.63
C GLY A 172 7.17 -4.71 -31.80
N THR A 173 6.47 -4.92 -30.69
CA THR A 173 5.07 -5.33 -30.70
C THR A 173 4.15 -4.13 -30.93
N ARG A 174 2.83 -4.32 -30.74
CA ARG A 174 1.86 -3.22 -30.71
C ARG A 174 2.16 -2.22 -29.58
N LEU A 175 2.80 -2.69 -28.50
CA LEU A 175 3.10 -1.89 -27.32
C LEU A 175 4.13 -0.78 -27.59
N ALA A 176 5.00 -0.88 -28.60
CA ALA A 176 5.86 0.24 -29.00
C ALA A 176 5.05 1.50 -29.37
N LEU A 177 4.00 1.34 -30.19
CA LEU A 177 3.19 2.47 -30.65
C LEU A 177 2.25 2.95 -29.54
N ASP A 178 1.59 2.01 -28.85
CA ASP A 178 0.66 2.31 -27.75
C ASP A 178 1.37 3.02 -26.60
N GLY A 179 2.55 2.53 -26.22
CA GLY A 179 3.39 3.11 -25.17
C GLY A 179 3.93 4.48 -25.55
N ALA A 180 4.46 4.65 -26.77
CA ALA A 180 4.91 5.96 -27.25
C ALA A 180 3.75 6.98 -27.32
N ALA A 181 2.54 6.53 -27.68
CA ALA A 181 1.34 7.36 -27.70
C ALA A 181 0.83 7.73 -26.30
N ALA A 182 0.85 6.79 -25.35
CA ALA A 182 0.44 7.01 -23.95
C ALA A 182 1.37 7.97 -23.19
N HIS A 183 2.67 7.94 -23.49
CA HIS A 183 3.70 8.73 -22.79
C HIS A 183 4.12 10.02 -23.53
N GLY A 184 3.43 10.38 -24.62
CA GLY A 184 3.56 11.67 -25.29
C GLY A 184 4.74 11.81 -26.28
N HIS A 185 5.29 10.72 -26.78
CA HIS A 185 6.46 10.72 -27.68
C HIS A 185 6.08 10.86 -29.16
N LEU A 186 5.61 12.05 -29.57
CA LEU A 186 5.13 12.34 -30.93
C LEU A 186 6.11 11.93 -32.05
N ALA A 187 7.39 12.27 -31.93
CA ALA A 187 8.38 11.95 -32.96
C ALA A 187 8.58 10.44 -33.15
N ILE A 188 8.46 9.65 -32.07
CA ILE A 188 8.48 8.19 -32.11
C ILE A 188 7.21 7.64 -32.74
N VAL A 189 6.03 8.20 -32.41
CA VAL A 189 4.77 7.81 -33.06
C VAL A 189 4.87 8.03 -34.58
N GLN A 190 5.35 9.19 -35.03
CA GLN A 190 5.58 9.48 -36.45
C GLN A 190 6.59 8.52 -37.10
N LEU A 191 7.70 8.22 -36.41
CA LEU A 191 8.70 7.26 -36.88
C LEU A 191 8.13 5.84 -37.00
N LEU A 192 7.34 5.37 -36.03
CA LEU A 192 6.73 4.03 -36.07
C LEU A 192 5.67 3.92 -37.17
N VAL A 193 4.78 4.92 -37.30
CA VAL A 193 3.72 4.93 -38.31
C VAL A 193 4.30 4.96 -39.73
N SER A 194 5.36 5.76 -39.97
CA SER A 194 6.04 5.87 -41.28
C SER A 194 6.75 4.58 -41.72
N LYS A 195 7.20 3.73 -40.79
CA LYS A 195 7.73 2.39 -41.12
C LYS A 195 6.64 1.39 -41.55
N GLY A 196 5.36 1.77 -41.56
CA GLY A 196 4.24 0.99 -42.11
C GLY A 196 3.78 -0.21 -41.27
N ARG A 197 4.72 -0.94 -40.66
CA ARG A 197 4.50 -2.22 -39.95
C ARG A 197 3.95 -2.12 -38.52
N TYR A 198 3.91 -0.93 -37.94
CA TYR A 198 3.45 -0.70 -36.56
C TYR A 198 2.02 -0.17 -36.57
N TYR A 199 1.07 -1.01 -36.15
CA TYR A 199 -0.37 -0.71 -36.19
C TYR A 199 -1.00 -0.45 -34.80
N GLY A 200 -0.20 -0.52 -33.72
CA GLY A 200 -0.69 -0.39 -32.34
C GLY A 200 -1.80 -1.40 -31.98
N SER A 201 -2.45 -1.17 -30.85
CA SER A 201 -3.77 -1.74 -30.56
C SER A 201 -4.88 -0.81 -31.09
N ARG A 202 -6.13 -1.29 -31.00
CA ARG A 202 -7.31 -0.48 -31.34
C ARG A 202 -7.46 0.77 -30.46
N ASN A 203 -6.80 0.80 -29.29
CA ASN A 203 -6.95 1.86 -28.29
C ASN A 203 -5.81 2.89 -28.32
N VAL A 204 -4.89 2.83 -29.28
CA VAL A 204 -3.73 3.74 -29.39
C VAL A 204 -4.15 5.23 -29.35
N VAL A 205 -5.29 5.57 -29.97
CA VAL A 205 -5.84 6.93 -29.95
C VAL A 205 -6.41 7.28 -28.57
N ALA A 206 -7.14 6.36 -27.92
CA ALA A 206 -7.67 6.57 -26.57
C ALA A 206 -6.55 6.76 -25.55
N ALA A 207 -5.46 6.00 -25.64
CA ALA A 207 -4.28 6.16 -24.80
C ALA A 207 -3.65 7.56 -24.92
N ALA A 208 -3.56 8.11 -26.14
CA ALA A 208 -3.12 9.49 -26.36
C ALA A 208 -4.14 10.52 -25.82
N VAL A 209 -5.45 10.30 -26.03
CA VAL A 209 -6.52 11.21 -25.60
C VAL A 209 -6.60 11.31 -24.08
N HIS A 210 -6.64 10.18 -23.37
CA HIS A 210 -6.78 10.12 -21.91
C HIS A 210 -5.59 10.75 -21.18
N ASN A 211 -4.39 10.58 -21.75
CA ASN A 211 -3.17 11.22 -21.24
C ASN A 211 -2.96 12.66 -21.74
N GLY A 212 -3.86 13.20 -22.59
CA GLY A 212 -3.85 14.62 -23.00
C GLY A 212 -2.90 14.99 -24.15
N HIS A 213 -2.48 14.01 -24.96
CA HIS A 213 -1.50 14.19 -26.05
C HIS A 213 -2.16 14.59 -27.37
N ILE A 214 -2.69 15.80 -27.44
CA ILE A 214 -3.48 16.32 -28.58
C ILE A 214 -2.79 16.15 -29.95
N HIS A 215 -1.49 16.43 -30.06
CA HIS A 215 -0.76 16.31 -31.33
C HIS A 215 -0.62 14.86 -31.81
N ILE A 216 -0.55 13.90 -30.88
CA ILE A 216 -0.50 12.46 -31.18
C ILE A 216 -1.88 11.99 -31.64
N ALA A 217 -2.92 12.32 -30.87
CA ALA A 217 -4.30 11.97 -31.22
C ALA A 217 -4.68 12.53 -32.60
N ARG A 218 -4.33 13.78 -32.88
CA ARG A 218 -4.47 14.44 -34.18
C ARG A 218 -3.78 13.65 -35.30
N PHE A 219 -2.46 13.44 -35.18
CA PHE A 219 -1.67 12.77 -36.21
C PHE A 219 -2.18 11.35 -36.52
N LEU A 220 -2.60 10.60 -35.50
CA LEU A 220 -3.14 9.26 -35.67
C LEU A 220 -4.49 9.27 -36.42
N LEU A 221 -5.41 10.16 -36.05
CA LEU A 221 -6.71 10.30 -36.72
C LEU A 221 -6.58 10.82 -38.16
N GLU A 222 -5.76 11.86 -38.39
CA GLU A 222 -5.53 12.45 -39.72
C GLU A 222 -4.87 11.46 -40.70
N SER A 223 -4.18 10.41 -40.20
CA SER A 223 -3.62 9.35 -41.05
C SER A 223 -4.66 8.41 -41.67
N GLY A 224 -5.92 8.43 -41.21
CA GLY A 224 -7.00 7.53 -41.65
C GLY A 224 -6.82 6.04 -41.30
N ARG A 225 -5.67 5.65 -40.72
CA ARG A 225 -5.34 4.26 -40.36
C ARG A 225 -5.78 3.86 -38.95
N TYR A 226 -6.05 4.83 -38.09
CA TYR A 226 -6.41 4.64 -36.68
C TYR A 226 -7.74 5.33 -36.42
N ALA A 227 -8.56 4.71 -35.57
CA ALA A 227 -9.84 5.25 -35.15
C ALA A 227 -9.90 5.31 -33.63
N TYR A 228 -10.68 6.26 -33.10
CA TYR A 228 -11.00 6.29 -31.68
C TYR A 228 -11.80 5.03 -31.31
N ASN A 229 -11.22 4.22 -30.42
CA ASN A 229 -11.91 3.10 -29.77
C ASN A 229 -11.43 3.04 -28.33
N TYR A 230 -12.36 2.76 -27.41
CA TYR A 230 -12.05 2.53 -26.01
C TYR A 230 -12.51 1.15 -25.58
N CYS A 231 -11.68 0.47 -24.79
CA CYS A 231 -12.02 -0.77 -24.12
C CYS A 231 -11.39 -0.79 -22.73
N ALA A 232 -12.23 -0.69 -21.69
CA ALA A 232 -11.77 -0.59 -20.30
C ALA A 232 -10.82 -1.70 -19.87
N ARG A 233 -11.04 -2.94 -20.32
CA ARG A 233 -10.19 -4.10 -20.01
C ARG A 233 -8.79 -4.01 -20.61
N ALA A 234 -8.59 -3.21 -21.65
CA ALA A 234 -7.31 -3.04 -22.33
C ALA A 234 -6.59 -1.72 -21.99
N TYR A 235 -7.28 -0.78 -21.32
CA TYR A 235 -6.64 0.43 -20.79
C TYR A 235 -5.82 0.16 -19.52
N MET A 236 -6.16 -0.89 -18.76
CA MET A 236 -5.40 -1.38 -17.59
C MET A 236 -4.21 -2.27 -17.97
N GLN A 237 -3.63 -2.10 -19.16
CA GLN A 237 -2.53 -2.95 -19.62
C GLN A 237 -1.18 -2.43 -19.09
N ASP A 238 -0.65 -3.07 -18.05
CA ASP A 238 0.68 -2.77 -17.52
C ASP A 238 1.75 -2.87 -18.61
N TYR A 239 2.45 -1.76 -18.87
CA TYR A 239 3.59 -1.70 -19.80
C TYR A 239 4.81 -2.37 -19.15
N TYR A 240 4.81 -3.70 -19.13
CA TYR A 240 5.84 -4.55 -18.51
C TYR A 240 6.07 -4.35 -17.00
N GLY A 241 5.14 -3.69 -16.31
CA GLY A 241 5.23 -3.44 -14.85
C GLY A 241 6.29 -2.41 -14.47
N VAL A 242 6.70 -1.54 -15.39
CA VAL A 242 7.70 -0.48 -15.16
C VAL A 242 7.18 0.89 -15.60
N GLN A 243 7.58 1.94 -14.89
CA GLN A 243 7.25 3.32 -15.18
C GLN A 243 8.18 3.87 -16.26
N HIS A 244 7.64 4.55 -17.26
CA HIS A 244 8.38 5.11 -18.40
C HIS A 244 8.62 6.62 -18.29
N VAL A 245 9.49 7.17 -19.16
CA VAL A 245 9.62 8.63 -19.31
C VAL A 245 8.27 9.15 -19.80
N ASN A 246 7.62 10.06 -19.08
CA ASN A 246 6.34 10.61 -19.48
C ASN A 246 6.48 12.11 -19.82
N VAL A 247 6.04 12.51 -21.01
CA VAL A 247 5.81 13.92 -21.33
C VAL A 247 4.45 14.31 -20.71
N PRO A 248 4.33 15.39 -19.92
CA PRO A 248 3.05 15.74 -19.32
C PRO A 248 2.05 16.23 -20.39
N GLY A 249 0.96 15.48 -20.57
CA GLY A 249 -0.14 15.89 -21.44
C GLY A 249 -1.24 16.60 -20.65
N THR A 250 -1.49 17.87 -20.99
CA THR A 250 -2.42 18.78 -20.30
C THR A 250 -3.64 19.15 -21.15
N ALA A 251 -3.74 18.60 -22.37
CA ALA A 251 -4.68 19.04 -23.39
C ALA A 251 -5.91 18.13 -23.53
N GLN A 252 -6.35 17.43 -22.48
CA GLN A 252 -7.49 16.50 -22.48
C GLN A 252 -8.77 17.15 -23.03
N LEU A 253 -9.08 18.40 -22.64
CA LEU A 253 -10.22 19.15 -23.19
C LEU A 253 -10.08 19.44 -24.70
N ALA A 254 -8.85 19.68 -25.18
CA ALA A 254 -8.60 19.83 -26.62
C ALA A 254 -8.75 18.49 -27.36
N CYS A 255 -8.39 17.37 -26.72
CA CYS A 255 -8.62 16.03 -27.26
C CYS A 255 -10.12 15.74 -27.41
N ILE A 256 -10.97 16.07 -26.43
CA ILE A 256 -12.43 15.94 -26.56
C ILE A 256 -12.96 16.81 -27.71
N LYS A 257 -12.49 18.07 -27.82
CA LYS A 257 -12.85 18.95 -28.94
C LYS A 257 -12.47 18.40 -30.31
N LEU A 258 -11.31 17.75 -30.43
CA LEU A 258 -10.88 17.07 -31.65
C LEU A 258 -11.77 15.85 -31.97
N LEU A 259 -12.13 15.06 -30.96
CA LEU A 259 -13.02 13.91 -31.16
C LEU A 259 -14.42 14.35 -31.60
N LEU A 260 -15.00 15.39 -31.01
CA LEU A 260 -16.31 15.92 -31.44
C LEU A 260 -16.31 16.51 -32.85
N ALA A 261 -15.15 16.87 -33.41
CA ALA A 261 -15.04 17.27 -34.81
C ALA A 261 -15.03 16.08 -35.79
N THR A 262 -14.90 14.85 -35.29
CA THR A 262 -14.75 13.62 -36.11
C THR A 262 -15.70 12.48 -35.74
N TYR A 263 -16.30 12.51 -34.55
CA TYR A 263 -17.15 11.45 -33.98
C TYR A 263 -18.39 12.06 -33.30
N HIS A 264 -19.47 11.27 -33.22
CA HIS A 264 -20.65 11.61 -32.44
C HIS A 264 -20.35 11.58 -30.92
N ALA A 265 -21.14 12.33 -30.15
CA ALA A 265 -21.00 12.46 -28.70
C ALA A 265 -20.93 11.09 -27.98
N ASP A 266 -21.79 10.14 -28.37
CA ASP A 266 -21.89 8.80 -27.79
C ASP A 266 -20.62 7.94 -27.93
N ALA A 267 -19.68 8.32 -28.82
CA ALA A 267 -18.42 7.61 -29.02
C ALA A 267 -17.35 7.97 -27.98
N ILE A 268 -17.55 9.05 -27.21
CA ILE A 268 -16.57 9.54 -26.23
C ILE A 268 -16.84 8.87 -24.89
N ASP A 269 -15.87 8.10 -24.40
CA ASP A 269 -16.01 7.36 -23.15
C ASP A 269 -15.88 8.25 -21.90
N ALA A 270 -16.46 7.78 -20.79
CA ALA A 270 -16.43 8.47 -19.52
C ALA A 270 -15.01 8.76 -18.97
N VAL A 271 -13.99 7.97 -19.29
CA VAL A 271 -12.62 8.20 -18.78
C VAL A 271 -11.96 9.39 -19.47
N ALA A 272 -12.25 9.61 -20.76
CA ALA A 272 -11.87 10.84 -21.45
C ALA A 272 -12.51 12.08 -20.80
N ILE A 273 -13.81 12.01 -20.49
CA ILE A 273 -14.59 13.10 -19.88
C ILE A 273 -14.10 13.40 -18.45
N GLU A 274 -14.06 12.37 -17.59
CA GLU A 274 -13.52 12.44 -16.22
C GLU A 274 -12.09 13.02 -16.24
N GLY A 275 -11.25 12.54 -17.17
CA GLY A 275 -9.88 13.02 -17.38
C GLY A 275 -9.79 14.52 -17.70
N ALA A 276 -10.67 15.04 -18.56
CA ALA A 276 -10.72 16.47 -18.90
C ALA A 276 -11.29 17.34 -17.77
N ILE A 277 -12.28 16.85 -17.02
CA ILE A 277 -12.80 17.55 -15.83
C ILE A 277 -11.69 17.66 -14.78
N ARG A 278 -10.90 16.61 -14.56
CA ARG A 278 -9.77 16.64 -13.61
C ARG A 278 -8.68 17.65 -13.97
N THR A 279 -8.43 17.92 -15.26
CA THR A 279 -7.36 18.84 -15.69
C THR A 279 -7.83 20.25 -16.02
N SER A 280 -9.10 20.45 -16.36
CA SER A 280 -9.65 21.73 -16.80
C SER A 280 -10.91 22.16 -16.02
N GLY A 281 -11.26 21.43 -14.97
CA GLY A 281 -12.33 21.76 -14.01
C GLY A 281 -13.68 22.05 -14.66
N VAL A 282 -14.36 23.06 -14.11
CA VAL A 282 -15.62 23.61 -14.62
C VAL A 282 -15.61 23.89 -16.13
N ALA A 283 -14.50 24.32 -16.72
CA ALA A 283 -14.46 24.66 -18.15
C ALA A 283 -14.62 23.44 -19.08
N ALA A 284 -14.12 22.27 -18.65
CA ALA A 284 -14.39 21.02 -19.36
C ALA A 284 -15.82 20.53 -19.13
N LEU A 285 -16.32 20.61 -17.89
CA LEU A 285 -17.68 20.19 -17.57
C LEU A 285 -18.74 20.98 -18.36
N VAL A 286 -18.64 22.32 -18.38
CA VAL A 286 -19.53 23.21 -19.15
C VAL A 286 -19.50 22.85 -20.63
N PHE A 287 -18.31 22.63 -21.19
CA PHE A 287 -18.17 22.27 -22.60
C PHE A 287 -18.80 20.90 -22.92
N CYS A 288 -18.47 19.86 -22.14
CA CYS A 288 -19.00 18.51 -22.36
C CYS A 288 -20.51 18.42 -22.16
N PHE A 289 -21.08 19.20 -21.23
CA PHE A 289 -22.52 19.27 -21.01
C PHE A 289 -23.23 19.97 -22.17
N ASN A 290 -22.76 21.16 -22.57
CA ASN A 290 -23.34 21.91 -23.68
C ASN A 290 -23.22 21.19 -25.04
N ALA A 291 -22.19 20.36 -25.20
CA ALA A 291 -22.01 19.51 -26.38
C ALA A 291 -22.82 18.19 -26.34
N GLY A 292 -23.62 17.94 -25.29
CA GLY A 292 -24.43 16.74 -25.16
C GLY A 292 -23.65 15.44 -24.89
N VAL A 293 -22.37 15.54 -24.51
CA VAL A 293 -21.46 14.40 -24.31
C VAL A 293 -21.59 13.82 -22.91
N VAL A 294 -21.97 14.64 -21.93
CA VAL A 294 -22.12 14.20 -20.54
C VAL A 294 -23.50 14.55 -20.00
N ALA A 295 -24.18 13.54 -19.46
CA ALA A 295 -25.40 13.71 -18.68
C ALA A 295 -25.07 13.91 -17.20
N LEU A 296 -25.87 14.74 -16.52
CA LEU A 296 -25.77 14.92 -15.06
C LEU A 296 -26.32 13.69 -14.35
N THR A 297 -25.42 12.76 -14.03
CA THR A 297 -25.70 11.50 -13.32
C THR A 297 -25.16 11.56 -11.89
N SER A 298 -25.69 10.72 -11.01
CA SER A 298 -25.18 10.53 -9.64
C SER A 298 -23.67 10.27 -9.62
N ARG A 299 -23.19 9.37 -10.50
CA ARG A 299 -21.75 9.08 -10.66
C ARG A 299 -20.91 10.31 -11.02
N LEU A 300 -21.41 11.21 -11.87
CA LEU A 300 -20.69 12.44 -12.22
C LEU A 300 -20.61 13.40 -11.02
N ILE A 301 -21.70 13.54 -10.25
CA ILE A 301 -21.68 14.35 -9.02
C ILE A 301 -20.74 13.75 -7.98
N GLU A 302 -20.73 12.42 -7.79
CA GLU A 302 -19.76 11.73 -6.94
C GLU A 302 -18.31 11.96 -7.39
N TYR A 303 -18.06 11.96 -8.70
CA TYR A 303 -16.75 12.24 -9.25
C TYR A 303 -16.29 13.68 -8.98
N ILE A 304 -17.14 14.67 -9.22
CA ILE A 304 -16.86 16.08 -8.93
C ILE A 304 -16.70 16.28 -7.41
N ALA A 305 -17.52 15.61 -6.60
CA ALA A 305 -17.41 15.64 -5.14
C ALA A 305 -16.10 15.03 -4.64
N ASN A 306 -15.57 13.99 -5.30
CA ASN A 306 -14.25 13.44 -4.99
C ASN A 306 -13.10 14.38 -5.39
N LEU A 307 -13.25 15.13 -6.49
CA LEU A 307 -12.25 16.14 -6.91
C LEU A 307 -12.21 17.36 -5.98
N GLY A 308 -13.37 17.79 -5.46
CA GLY A 308 -13.47 19.01 -4.64
C GLY A 308 -13.63 20.31 -5.42
N ASP A 309 -13.88 20.24 -6.74
CA ASP A 309 -14.09 21.42 -7.58
C ASP A 309 -15.45 22.07 -7.27
N VAL A 310 -15.40 23.15 -6.50
CA VAL A 310 -16.55 23.93 -6.03
C VAL A 310 -17.30 24.59 -7.20
N ASP A 311 -16.60 25.04 -8.23
CA ASP A 311 -17.22 25.73 -9.37
C ASP A 311 -17.86 24.73 -10.34
N ALA A 312 -17.22 23.58 -10.58
CA ALA A 312 -17.82 22.47 -11.32
C ALA A 312 -19.06 21.93 -10.58
N MET A 313 -18.99 21.78 -9.25
CA MET A 313 -20.14 21.36 -8.45
C MET A 313 -21.27 22.39 -8.51
N ARG A 314 -20.96 23.68 -8.39
CA ARG A 314 -21.96 24.76 -8.50
C ARG A 314 -22.64 24.73 -9.86
N PHE A 315 -21.89 24.62 -10.95
CA PHE A 315 -22.46 24.51 -12.30
C PHE A 315 -23.36 23.28 -12.44
N ALA A 316 -22.87 22.11 -12.02
CA ALA A 316 -23.63 20.85 -12.09
C ALA A 316 -24.96 20.94 -11.32
N LEU A 317 -24.94 21.51 -10.12
CA LEU A 317 -26.14 21.70 -9.30
C LEU A 317 -27.07 22.79 -9.86
N GLN A 318 -26.56 23.86 -10.45
CA GLN A 318 -27.40 24.86 -11.14
C GLN A 318 -28.21 24.23 -12.28
N GLN A 319 -27.54 23.45 -13.14
CA GLN A 319 -28.19 22.74 -14.25
C GLN A 319 -29.18 21.67 -13.74
N LEU A 320 -28.81 20.91 -12.71
CA LEU A 320 -29.67 19.90 -12.09
C LEU A 320 -30.93 20.51 -11.44
N LEU A 321 -30.80 21.64 -10.74
CA LEU A 321 -31.96 22.38 -10.20
C LEU A 321 -32.87 22.85 -11.34
N GLN A 322 -32.31 23.38 -12.43
CA GLN A 322 -33.07 23.83 -13.59
C GLN A 322 -33.84 22.67 -14.26
N LEU A 323 -33.20 21.52 -14.49
CA LEU A 323 -33.81 20.32 -15.07
C LEU A 323 -34.98 19.79 -14.23
N HIS A 324 -34.90 19.89 -12.90
CA HIS A 324 -35.95 19.45 -11.98
C HIS A 324 -36.88 20.57 -11.49
N GLN A 325 -36.89 21.72 -12.18
CA GLN A 325 -37.74 22.88 -11.90
C GLN A 325 -37.65 23.38 -10.44
N LYS A 326 -36.45 23.27 -9.85
CA LYS A 326 -36.12 23.77 -8.52
C LYS A 326 -35.51 25.17 -8.62
N PRO A 327 -35.69 26.05 -7.61
CA PRO A 327 -35.28 27.44 -7.73
C PRO A 327 -33.76 27.61 -7.57
N ALA A 328 -33.13 28.27 -8.55
CA ALA A 328 -31.68 28.49 -8.58
C ALA A 328 -31.12 29.29 -7.38
N HIS A 329 -31.97 30.09 -6.70
CA HIS A 329 -31.54 30.88 -5.54
C HIS A 329 -31.13 30.02 -4.32
N TRP A 330 -31.46 28.73 -4.32
CA TRP A 330 -30.99 27.78 -3.29
C TRP A 330 -29.45 27.75 -3.20
N LEU A 331 -28.74 27.94 -4.31
CA LEU A 331 -27.27 27.99 -4.35
C LEU A 331 -26.67 29.38 -4.07
N SER A 332 -27.50 30.43 -3.99
CA SER A 332 -27.05 31.82 -3.84
C SER A 332 -27.23 32.39 -2.43
N ALA A 333 -27.71 31.59 -1.48
CA ALA A 333 -27.88 31.99 -0.09
C ALA A 333 -26.63 31.61 0.73
N PRO A 334 -25.70 32.54 1.02
CA PRO A 334 -24.96 32.44 2.27
C PRO A 334 -25.99 32.65 3.37
N SER A 335 -26.43 31.58 4.06
CA SER A 335 -27.46 31.75 5.07
C SER A 335 -26.90 32.59 6.21
N ARG A 336 -27.19 33.89 6.19
CA ARG A 336 -26.92 34.86 7.28
C ARG A 336 -27.82 34.61 8.51
N TRP A 337 -28.29 33.36 8.66
CA TRP A 337 -29.36 32.87 9.53
C TRP A 337 -28.84 31.91 10.63
N TRP A 338 -27.52 31.68 10.69
CA TRP A 338 -26.87 30.88 11.75
C TRP A 338 -27.03 31.46 13.18
N GLY A 339 -27.66 32.63 13.34
CA GLY A 339 -27.86 33.28 14.63
C GLY A 339 -29.06 32.80 15.47
N SER A 340 -30.06 32.11 14.91
CA SER A 340 -31.28 31.74 15.71
C SER A 340 -32.18 30.60 15.22
N VAL A 341 -31.92 29.95 14.09
CA VAL A 341 -32.79 28.84 13.63
C VAL A 341 -32.48 27.54 14.40
N ARG A 342 -33.00 27.44 15.62
CA ARG A 342 -33.06 26.15 16.34
C ARG A 342 -33.93 25.16 15.58
N ARG A 343 -33.38 23.98 15.29
CA ARG A 343 -34.09 22.68 15.33
C ARG A 343 -35.43 22.60 14.55
N ALA A 344 -35.52 23.23 13.38
CA ALA A 344 -36.57 23.06 12.36
C ALA A 344 -36.02 23.38 10.95
N SER A 345 -36.25 22.60 9.88
CA SER A 345 -36.79 21.22 9.75
C SER A 345 -36.30 20.58 8.44
N LEU A 346 -36.28 19.23 8.35
CA LEU A 346 -35.77 18.45 7.19
C LEU A 346 -36.86 18.05 6.17
N THR A 347 -38.01 18.73 6.14
CA THR A 347 -39.21 18.29 5.40
C THR A 347 -39.19 18.44 3.87
N HIS A 348 -38.09 18.95 3.28
CA HIS A 348 -37.99 19.21 1.84
C HIS A 348 -36.60 18.94 1.24
N THR A 349 -35.95 17.84 1.62
CA THR A 349 -34.93 17.22 0.75
C THR A 349 -35.60 16.65 -0.50
N TRP A 350 -34.82 16.43 -1.56
CA TRP A 350 -35.32 15.81 -2.78
C TRP A 350 -34.22 14.97 -3.45
N SER A 351 -34.63 13.84 -4.03
CA SER A 351 -33.77 12.97 -4.81
C SER A 351 -34.29 12.90 -6.26
N PRO A 352 -33.45 13.15 -7.29
CA PRO A 352 -33.80 12.86 -8.67
C PRO A 352 -34.09 11.36 -8.89
N SER A 353 -34.92 11.04 -9.88
CA SER A 353 -35.20 9.64 -10.26
C SER A 353 -33.90 8.90 -10.62
N GLY A 354 -33.62 7.78 -9.95
CA GLY A 354 -32.43 6.95 -10.17
C GLY A 354 -31.20 7.32 -9.32
N TRP A 355 -31.34 8.22 -8.34
CA TRP A 355 -30.22 8.68 -7.48
C TRP A 355 -30.18 8.01 -6.10
N SER A 356 -30.92 6.92 -5.90
CA SER A 356 -31.10 6.22 -4.62
C SER A 356 -29.83 5.61 -3.98
N ILE A 357 -28.68 5.68 -4.65
CA ILE A 357 -27.38 5.18 -4.17
C ILE A 357 -26.32 6.31 -4.20
N CYS A 358 -26.72 7.57 -4.42
CA CYS A 358 -25.76 8.67 -4.55
C CYS A 358 -25.09 8.99 -3.20
N ARG A 359 -23.76 8.91 -3.14
CA ARG A 359 -22.93 9.15 -1.94
C ARG A 359 -22.06 10.41 -2.04
N ALA A 360 -22.46 11.40 -2.83
CA ALA A 360 -21.68 12.60 -3.08
C ALA A 360 -21.34 13.38 -1.80
N THR A 361 -22.27 13.46 -0.84
CA THR A 361 -22.05 14.12 0.47
C THR A 361 -21.02 13.35 1.29
N ASP A 362 -21.11 12.03 1.34
CA ASP A 362 -20.20 11.17 2.10
C ASP A 362 -18.78 11.25 1.54
N ILE A 363 -18.65 11.24 0.20
CA ILE A 363 -17.39 11.41 -0.52
C ILE A 363 -16.79 12.80 -0.25
N ALA A 364 -17.58 13.87 -0.33
CA ALA A 364 -17.11 15.22 -0.02
C ALA A 364 -16.66 15.33 1.45
N ALA A 365 -17.38 14.68 2.37
CA ALA A 365 -17.04 14.65 3.79
C ALA A 365 -15.74 13.88 4.06
N ALA A 366 -15.57 12.71 3.46
CA ALA A 366 -14.38 11.87 3.54
C ALA A 366 -13.10 12.53 2.96
N ARG A 367 -13.27 13.56 2.14
CA ARG A 367 -12.17 14.34 1.53
C ARG A 367 -11.97 15.73 2.15
N GLY A 368 -12.86 16.16 3.05
CA GLY A 368 -12.81 17.48 3.70
C GLY A 368 -13.23 18.64 2.78
N HIS A 369 -13.94 18.36 1.69
CA HIS A 369 -14.33 19.34 0.66
C HIS A 369 -15.55 20.16 1.11
N LEU A 370 -15.39 20.95 2.18
CA LEU A 370 -16.45 21.72 2.83
C LEU A 370 -17.26 22.59 1.86
N GLY A 371 -16.61 23.27 0.91
CA GLY A 371 -17.30 24.13 -0.07
C GLY A 371 -18.22 23.36 -1.03
N VAL A 372 -17.84 22.14 -1.42
CA VAL A 372 -18.70 21.23 -2.18
C VAL A 372 -19.88 20.76 -1.32
N LEU A 373 -19.60 20.39 -0.07
CA LEU A 373 -20.60 19.87 0.85
C LEU A 373 -21.67 20.93 1.19
N GLN A 374 -21.26 22.18 1.39
CA GLN A 374 -22.14 23.33 1.53
C GLN A 374 -23.06 23.51 0.31
N LEU A 375 -22.55 23.34 -0.92
CA LEU A 375 -23.37 23.45 -2.14
C LEU A 375 -24.38 22.30 -2.27
N LEU A 376 -23.97 21.06 -1.97
CA LEU A 376 -24.88 19.89 -1.98
C LEU A 376 -26.05 20.07 -1.00
N HIS A 377 -25.75 20.53 0.22
CA HIS A 377 -26.76 20.85 1.22
C HIS A 377 -27.63 22.03 0.81
N ALA A 378 -27.05 23.10 0.28
CA ALA A 378 -27.79 24.27 -0.22
C ALA A 378 -28.79 23.89 -1.33
N ALA A 379 -28.40 22.97 -2.23
CA ALA A 379 -29.28 22.40 -3.25
C ALA A 379 -30.39 21.49 -2.69
N ARG A 380 -30.36 21.13 -1.39
CA ARG A 380 -31.26 20.19 -0.69
C ARG A 380 -31.28 18.79 -1.32
N LEU A 381 -30.18 18.41 -1.96
CA LEU A 381 -30.05 17.16 -2.67
C LEU A 381 -29.84 16.01 -1.68
N ASP A 382 -30.66 14.97 -1.79
CA ASP A 382 -30.55 13.77 -0.96
C ASP A 382 -29.53 12.80 -1.57
N CYS A 383 -28.26 12.95 -1.17
CA CYS A 383 -27.10 12.25 -1.73
C CYS A 383 -26.02 11.92 -0.69
N GLY A 384 -26.44 11.54 0.53
CA GLY A 384 -25.54 11.20 1.63
C GLY A 384 -26.20 10.33 2.69
N THR A 385 -25.39 9.84 3.63
CA THR A 385 -25.81 9.05 4.78
C THR A 385 -25.52 9.79 6.09
N SER A 386 -26.11 9.34 7.21
CA SER A 386 -25.75 9.83 8.56
C SER A 386 -24.29 9.53 8.95
N SER A 387 -23.58 8.71 8.16
CA SER A 387 -22.16 8.40 8.32
C SER A 387 -21.22 9.44 7.69
N ALA A 388 -21.71 10.48 7.00
CA ALA A 388 -20.88 11.56 6.47
C ALA A 388 -19.93 12.17 7.52
N ILE A 389 -20.42 12.40 8.76
CA ILE A 389 -19.60 12.91 9.87
C ILE A 389 -18.53 11.90 10.32
N VAL A 390 -18.82 10.59 10.23
CA VAL A 390 -17.89 9.51 10.59
C VAL A 390 -16.71 9.51 9.61
N TYR A 391 -16.98 9.62 8.31
CA TYR A 391 -15.93 9.70 7.30
C TYR A 391 -15.10 10.98 7.41
N ALA A 392 -15.71 12.13 7.72
CA ALA A 392 -14.98 13.37 7.97
C ALA A 392 -14.08 13.26 9.22
N ALA A 393 -14.60 12.64 10.30
CA ALA A 393 -13.88 12.46 11.55
C ALA A 393 -12.73 11.46 11.44
N ALA A 394 -12.91 10.34 10.72
CA ALA A 394 -11.87 9.35 10.46
C ALA A 394 -10.68 9.89 9.64
N ASN A 395 -10.91 10.95 8.84
CA ASN A 395 -9.88 11.59 8.01
C ASN A 395 -9.37 12.94 8.57
N GLY A 396 -9.77 13.32 9.80
CA GLY A 396 -9.24 14.53 10.47
C GLY A 396 -9.80 15.85 9.94
N HIS A 397 -10.96 15.85 9.28
CA HIS A 397 -11.51 17.04 8.62
C HIS A 397 -12.32 17.93 9.57
N LEU A 398 -11.65 18.50 10.59
CA LEU A 398 -12.25 19.31 11.66
C LEU A 398 -13.31 20.32 11.20
N ALA A 399 -13.00 21.18 10.24
CA ALA A 399 -13.94 22.20 9.74
C ALA A 399 -15.19 21.59 9.08
N THR A 400 -15.07 20.40 8.50
CA THR A 400 -16.20 19.66 7.93
C THR A 400 -17.03 19.00 9.03
N VAL A 401 -16.39 18.44 10.06
CA VAL A 401 -17.07 17.88 11.24
C VAL A 401 -17.87 18.95 11.99
N GLN A 402 -17.27 20.12 12.24
CA GLN A 402 -17.93 21.29 12.85
C GLN A 402 -19.19 21.68 12.08
N TRP A 403 -19.03 21.90 10.77
CA TRP A 403 -20.15 22.32 9.92
C TRP A 403 -21.26 21.26 9.82
N LEU A 404 -20.91 19.97 9.73
CA LEU A 404 -21.88 18.87 9.71
C LEU A 404 -22.69 18.84 11.00
N TYR A 405 -22.02 18.91 12.15
CA TYR A 405 -22.65 18.87 13.48
C TYR A 405 -23.62 20.04 13.70
N GLU A 406 -23.30 21.24 13.23
CA GLU A 406 -24.19 22.40 13.33
C GLU A 406 -25.41 22.30 12.41
N THR A 407 -25.28 21.62 11.25
CA THR A 407 -26.22 21.73 10.14
C THR A 407 -27.19 20.55 10.03
N LEU A 408 -26.74 19.33 10.33
CA LEU A 408 -27.52 18.10 10.15
C LEU A 408 -28.08 17.57 11.48
N ARG A 409 -29.16 16.80 11.39
CA ARG A 409 -29.71 16.03 12.53
C ARG A 409 -29.23 14.58 12.48
N ASP A 410 -29.42 13.89 13.60
CA ASP A 410 -29.41 12.43 13.68
C ASP A 410 -28.13 11.82 13.08
N LEU A 411 -27.02 12.48 13.41
CA LEU A 411 -25.66 12.12 13.03
C LEU A 411 -25.10 11.04 13.96
N ASN A 412 -24.29 10.14 13.40
CA ASN A 412 -23.59 9.09 14.14
C ASN A 412 -22.38 9.65 14.91
N VAL A 413 -22.61 10.61 15.82
CA VAL A 413 -21.57 11.37 16.52
C VAL A 413 -20.68 10.47 17.38
N ASP A 414 -21.23 9.45 18.03
CA ASP A 414 -20.44 8.54 18.88
C ASP A 414 -19.49 7.68 18.04
N VAL A 415 -19.96 7.17 16.89
CA VAL A 415 -19.12 6.44 15.92
C VAL A 415 -18.06 7.35 15.30
N ALA A 416 -18.39 8.63 15.07
CA ALA A 416 -17.44 9.63 14.60
C ALA A 416 -16.35 9.93 15.64
N LEU A 417 -16.72 10.04 16.92
CA LEU A 417 -15.79 10.21 18.04
C LEU A 417 -14.86 8.99 18.18
N SER A 418 -15.39 7.78 18.11
CA SER A 418 -14.58 6.54 18.12
C SER A 418 -13.66 6.44 16.92
N SER A 419 -14.10 6.90 15.74
CA SER A 419 -13.27 6.90 14.52
C SER A 419 -12.17 7.96 14.59
N ALA A 420 -12.46 9.19 15.04
CA ALA A 420 -11.43 10.20 15.29
C ALA A 420 -10.39 9.72 16.31
N ALA A 421 -10.85 9.03 17.36
CA ALA A 421 -9.99 8.43 18.38
C ALA A 421 -9.13 7.27 17.84
N ALA A 422 -9.68 6.42 16.97
CA ALA A 422 -8.96 5.32 16.32
C ALA A 422 -7.86 5.81 15.36
N TYR A 423 -8.09 6.92 14.65
CA TYR A 423 -7.19 7.44 13.61
C TYR A 423 -6.27 8.59 14.06
N GLY A 424 -6.33 9.00 15.34
CA GLY A 424 -5.36 9.93 15.92
C GLY A 424 -5.71 11.42 15.83
N HIS A 425 -6.95 11.77 15.49
CA HIS A 425 -7.38 13.16 15.25
C HIS A 425 -7.83 13.85 16.53
N SER A 426 -6.86 14.25 17.36
CA SER A 426 -7.12 14.81 18.70
C SER A 426 -7.88 16.15 18.71
N ASP A 427 -7.73 16.95 17.66
CA ASP A 427 -8.46 18.20 17.42
C ASP A 427 -9.96 17.96 17.11
N VAL A 428 -10.26 16.92 16.32
CA VAL A 428 -11.63 16.46 16.05
C VAL A 428 -12.28 15.89 17.32
N VAL A 429 -11.53 15.10 18.11
CA VAL A 429 -12.01 14.57 19.40
C VAL A 429 -12.41 15.71 20.34
N ASP A 430 -11.56 16.72 20.53
CA ASP A 430 -11.87 17.86 21.40
C ASP A 430 -13.07 18.66 20.93
N ALA A 431 -13.20 18.88 19.60
CA ALA A 431 -14.33 19.59 19.03
C ALA A 431 -15.65 18.84 19.26
N LEU A 432 -15.69 17.53 19.00
CA LEU A 432 -16.87 16.70 19.22
C LEU A 432 -17.26 16.64 20.71
N LEU A 433 -16.29 16.49 21.62
CA LEU A 433 -16.53 16.53 23.07
C LEU A 433 -17.06 17.90 23.53
N GLY A 434 -16.51 18.99 22.99
CA GLY A 434 -16.96 20.36 23.27
C GLY A 434 -18.41 20.58 22.87
N MET A 435 -18.78 20.15 21.65
CA MET A 435 -20.14 20.23 21.11
C MET A 435 -21.13 19.37 21.91
N GLN A 436 -20.75 18.15 22.27
CA GLN A 436 -21.57 17.28 23.13
C GLN A 436 -21.85 17.94 24.49
N ARG A 437 -20.83 18.54 25.13
CA ARG A 437 -21.03 19.28 26.41
C ARG A 437 -21.95 20.50 26.24
N GLU A 438 -21.85 21.24 25.15
CA GLU A 438 -22.71 22.40 24.91
C GLU A 438 -24.17 22.01 24.61
N SER A 439 -24.39 20.95 23.83
CA SER A 439 -25.74 20.43 23.56
C SER A 439 -26.44 19.94 24.83
N GLN A 440 -25.71 19.27 25.74
CA GLN A 440 -26.20 18.84 27.06
C GLN A 440 -26.58 20.03 27.96
N ARG A 441 -25.77 21.10 28.00
CA ARG A 441 -26.08 22.34 28.75
C ARG A 441 -27.34 23.07 28.26
N ARG A 442 -27.85 22.75 27.07
CA ARG A 442 -29.02 23.40 26.44
C ARG A 442 -30.33 22.59 26.60
N LEU A 443 -30.34 21.53 27.40
CA LEU A 443 -31.52 20.70 27.71
C LEU A 443 -31.78 20.66 29.24
N PRO A 444 -33.04 20.72 29.71
CA PRO A 444 -33.37 20.45 31.11
C PRO A 444 -32.98 19.02 31.53
N LEU A 445 -32.63 18.85 32.80
CA LEU A 445 -32.01 17.63 33.36
C LEU A 445 -32.87 16.35 33.33
N GLU A 446 -34.14 16.43 32.94
CA GLU A 446 -35.13 15.34 33.09
C GLU A 446 -35.21 14.36 31.90
N PHE A 447 -34.45 14.59 30.81
CA PHE A 447 -34.33 13.64 29.69
C PHE A 447 -32.87 13.26 29.38
N ALA A 448 -31.98 13.36 30.37
CA ALA A 448 -30.66 12.78 30.27
C ALA A 448 -30.74 11.24 30.40
N TRP A 449 -30.42 10.55 29.30
CA TRP A 449 -30.09 9.11 29.21
C TRP A 449 -31.26 8.11 29.17
N THR A 450 -31.95 8.00 28.03
CA THR A 450 -32.82 6.82 27.73
C THR A 450 -32.69 6.21 26.33
N THR A 451 -31.81 6.72 25.45
CA THR A 451 -31.60 6.15 24.11
C THR A 451 -30.12 5.90 23.80
N TRP A 452 -29.54 4.85 24.39
CA TRP A 452 -28.30 4.19 23.93
C TRP A 452 -28.60 2.85 23.22
N CYS A 453 -29.87 2.52 23.02
CA CYS A 453 -30.28 1.31 22.30
C CYS A 453 -31.07 1.73 21.06
N LEU A 454 -30.58 1.34 19.87
CA LEU A 454 -31.37 1.03 18.68
C LEU A 454 -30.51 0.22 17.68
N ASP A 455 -31.15 -0.80 17.13
CA ASP A 455 -30.74 -1.96 16.32
C ASP A 455 -29.49 -1.93 15.39
N PRO A 456 -28.88 -3.11 15.13
CA PRO A 456 -27.73 -3.25 14.24
C PRO A 456 -28.11 -3.08 12.76
N ILE A 457 -27.41 -2.19 12.06
CA ILE A 457 -27.49 -2.06 10.60
C ILE A 457 -26.22 -2.64 9.99
N GLU A 458 -26.35 -3.80 9.32
CA GLU A 458 -25.27 -4.35 8.51
C GLU A 458 -25.03 -3.49 7.26
N THR A 459 -23.87 -2.84 7.18
CA THR A 459 -23.36 -2.30 5.90
C THR A 459 -22.01 -2.90 5.58
N ARG A 460 -21.99 -3.80 4.59
CA ARG A 460 -20.76 -4.21 3.91
C ARG A 460 -20.22 -3.05 3.06
N ASP A 461 -18.92 -3.09 2.81
CA ASP A 461 -18.18 -2.26 1.83
C ASP A 461 -17.95 -0.77 2.16
N VAL A 462 -17.15 -0.50 3.21
CA VAL A 462 -15.84 0.22 3.13
C VAL A 462 -14.98 -0.24 4.33
N ALA A 463 -13.65 -0.34 4.14
CA ALA A 463 -12.74 -0.85 5.17
C ALA A 463 -12.74 -0.02 6.48
N ILE A 464 -13.06 -0.71 7.58
CA ILE A 464 -12.97 -0.25 8.98
C ILE A 464 -13.81 1.01 9.30
N ILE A 465 -15.14 0.88 9.16
CA ILE A 465 -16.01 1.55 10.13
C ILE A 465 -15.83 0.82 11.46
N VAL A 466 -15.43 1.54 12.51
CA VAL A 466 -15.41 1.01 13.87
C VAL A 466 -16.87 0.81 14.29
N ALA A 467 -17.37 -0.44 14.23
CA ALA A 467 -18.66 -0.80 14.81
C ALA A 467 -18.70 -0.35 16.29
N HIS A 468 -19.88 0.04 16.82
CA HIS A 468 -20.08 0.72 18.12
C HIS A 468 -19.14 0.26 19.26
N VAL A 469 -17.94 0.85 19.32
CA VAL A 469 -16.88 0.60 20.30
C VAL A 469 -16.62 1.92 21.00
N GLU A 470 -16.50 1.91 22.32
CA GLU A 470 -16.29 3.13 23.11
C GLU A 470 -14.99 3.82 22.68
N PRO A 471 -14.95 5.16 22.52
CA PRO A 471 -13.78 5.87 21.97
C PRO A 471 -12.47 5.58 22.70
N GLN A 472 -12.52 5.28 24.00
CA GLN A 472 -11.35 4.89 24.77
C GLN A 472 -10.76 3.54 24.31
N VAL A 473 -11.60 2.54 24.07
CA VAL A 473 -11.16 1.24 23.55
C VAL A 473 -10.57 1.41 22.15
N ALA A 474 -11.20 2.25 21.32
CA ALA A 474 -10.69 2.57 19.98
C ALA A 474 -9.28 3.21 20.02
N ALA A 475 -9.05 4.22 20.88
CA ALA A 475 -7.74 4.84 21.04
C ALA A 475 -6.68 3.89 21.67
N ALA A 476 -7.09 2.99 22.58
CA ALA A 476 -6.19 2.00 23.17
C ALA A 476 -5.77 0.91 22.15
N ALA A 477 -6.71 0.45 21.32
CA ALA A 477 -6.50 -0.52 20.25
C ALA A 477 -5.63 -0.01 19.09
N THR A 478 -5.38 1.31 19.00
CA THR A 478 -4.56 1.93 17.94
C THR A 478 -3.34 2.70 18.46
N GLY A 479 -3.20 2.85 19.78
CA GLY A 479 -1.98 3.37 20.42
C GLY A 479 -1.97 4.86 20.76
N HIS A 480 -3.11 5.55 20.66
CA HIS A 480 -3.21 7.01 20.82
C HIS A 480 -3.33 7.45 22.29
N VAL A 481 -2.20 7.40 23.02
CA VAL A 481 -2.07 7.80 24.43
C VAL A 481 -2.62 9.20 24.73
N GLU A 482 -2.30 10.18 23.88
CA GLU A 482 -2.75 11.58 24.07
C GLU A 482 -4.28 11.72 23.99
N ILE A 483 -4.93 10.91 23.15
CA ILE A 483 -6.39 10.92 23.01
C ILE A 483 -7.05 10.26 24.23
N LEU A 484 -6.47 9.19 24.78
CA LEU A 484 -6.94 8.56 26.01
C LEU A 484 -7.00 9.54 27.19
N GLN A 485 -6.03 10.45 27.29
CA GLN A 485 -5.97 11.49 28.33
C GLN A 485 -7.02 12.61 28.15
N ARG A 486 -7.52 12.82 26.93
CA ARG A 486 -8.55 13.83 26.60
C ARG A 486 -9.98 13.28 26.72
N LEU A 487 -10.15 11.96 26.53
CA LEU A 487 -11.45 11.28 26.63
C LEU A 487 -11.92 11.12 28.09
N PRO A 488 -13.25 11.15 28.35
CA PRO A 488 -13.78 10.93 29.69
C PRO A 488 -13.58 9.46 30.14
N PRO A 489 -13.13 9.21 31.38
CA PRO A 489 -12.95 7.85 31.89
C PRO A 489 -14.29 7.16 32.12
N ARG A 490 -14.62 6.20 31.24
CA ARG A 490 -15.83 5.37 31.28
C ARG A 490 -15.52 3.88 31.31
N VAL A 491 -14.43 3.49 30.66
CA VAL A 491 -13.93 2.12 30.56
C VAL A 491 -12.89 1.88 31.66
N SER A 492 -12.85 0.68 32.22
CA SER A 492 -11.83 0.34 33.22
C SER A 492 -10.42 0.37 32.59
N PRO A 493 -9.40 0.94 33.27
CA PRO A 493 -8.02 0.92 32.78
C PRO A 493 -7.53 -0.48 32.42
N ALA A 494 -7.93 -1.50 33.19
CA ALA A 494 -7.60 -2.90 32.91
C ALA A 494 -8.10 -3.38 31.53
N HIS A 495 -9.33 -3.04 31.13
CA HIS A 495 -9.86 -3.42 29.82
C HIS A 495 -9.16 -2.67 28.67
N LEU A 496 -8.76 -1.42 28.90
CA LEU A 496 -7.97 -0.65 27.94
C LEU A 496 -6.54 -1.19 27.79
N VAL A 497 -5.91 -1.63 28.89
CA VAL A 497 -4.63 -2.35 28.86
C VAL A 497 -4.78 -3.68 28.12
N ASP A 498 -5.87 -4.43 28.34
CA ASP A 498 -6.10 -5.70 27.65
C ASP A 498 -6.16 -5.55 26.13
N GLU A 499 -6.88 -4.54 25.64
CA GLU A 499 -7.00 -4.25 24.21
C GLU A 499 -5.68 -3.69 23.64
N ALA A 500 -5.00 -2.79 24.36
CA ALA A 500 -3.68 -2.31 23.98
C ALA A 500 -2.64 -3.44 23.91
N CYS A 501 -2.72 -4.44 24.78
CA CYS A 501 -1.84 -5.61 24.75
C CYS A 501 -2.10 -6.51 23.55
N LYS A 502 -3.38 -6.74 23.22
CA LYS A 502 -3.82 -7.51 22.04
C LYS A 502 -3.37 -6.90 20.71
N HIS A 503 -3.18 -5.57 20.67
CA HIS A 503 -2.74 -4.83 19.47
C HIS A 503 -1.27 -4.34 19.53
N GLY A 504 -0.55 -4.60 20.62
CA GLY A 504 0.90 -4.36 20.73
C GLY A 504 1.33 -2.96 21.15
N HIS A 505 0.42 -2.14 21.68
CA HIS A 505 0.65 -0.73 21.97
C HIS A 505 1.29 -0.50 23.35
N LEU A 506 2.59 -0.83 23.48
CA LEU A 506 3.36 -0.67 24.73
C LEU A 506 3.25 0.73 25.37
N ASN A 507 3.15 1.80 24.57
CA ASN A 507 3.04 3.17 25.11
C ASN A 507 1.71 3.39 25.85
N VAL A 508 0.61 2.79 25.39
CA VAL A 508 -0.69 2.80 26.10
C VAL A 508 -0.62 1.96 27.36
N VAL A 509 -0.03 0.75 27.26
CA VAL A 509 0.17 -0.14 28.42
C VAL A 509 0.95 0.56 29.52
N LYS A 510 2.06 1.25 29.18
CA LYS A 510 2.85 2.07 30.11
C LYS A 510 2.08 3.24 30.71
N ALA A 511 1.31 3.97 29.89
CA ALA A 511 0.56 5.14 30.35
C ALA A 511 -0.55 4.78 31.35
N LEU A 512 -1.23 3.65 31.16
CA LEU A 512 -2.30 3.17 32.04
C LEU A 512 -1.79 2.26 33.18
N TRP A 513 -0.51 1.88 33.19
CA TRP A 513 0.03 0.86 34.11
C TRP A 513 -0.16 1.20 35.59
N SER A 514 0.04 2.47 35.95
CA SER A 514 -0.15 2.98 37.30
C SER A 514 -1.62 3.02 37.74
N GLU A 515 -2.56 3.09 36.80
CA GLU A 515 -4.00 3.12 37.08
C GLU A 515 -4.61 1.71 37.21
N CYS A 516 -3.99 0.71 36.58
CA CYS A 516 -4.38 -0.71 36.68
C CYS A 516 -3.85 -1.41 37.94
N ASP A 517 -3.21 -0.67 38.85
CA ASP A 517 -2.48 -1.22 39.99
C ASP A 517 -1.37 -2.22 39.58
N GLY A 518 -0.90 -2.19 38.33
CA GLY A 518 0.02 -3.19 37.75
C GLY A 518 -0.59 -4.60 37.58
N SER A 519 -1.91 -4.75 37.61
CA SER A 519 -2.61 -6.03 37.41
C SER A 519 -3.01 -6.24 35.94
N TYR A 520 -2.93 -7.49 35.44
CA TYR A 520 -3.31 -7.87 34.07
C TYR A 520 -3.88 -9.30 34.06
N SER A 521 -4.70 -9.67 33.08
CA SER A 521 -5.28 -11.03 33.02
C SER A 521 -4.35 -12.03 32.30
N LEU A 522 -4.32 -13.30 32.73
CA LEU A 522 -3.59 -14.36 32.00
C LEU A 522 -4.05 -14.46 30.52
N PRO A 523 -5.35 -14.42 30.18
CA PRO A 523 -5.81 -14.33 28.79
C PRO A 523 -5.21 -13.17 27.99
N THR A 524 -4.89 -12.04 28.64
CA THR A 524 -4.27 -10.87 27.99
C THR A 524 -2.83 -11.17 27.57
N LEU A 525 -2.05 -11.76 28.48
CA LEU A 525 -0.68 -12.19 28.19
C LEU A 525 -0.67 -13.23 27.07
N LEU A 526 -1.56 -14.22 27.11
CA LEU A 526 -1.68 -15.25 26.07
C LEU A 526 -2.08 -14.66 24.71
N LYS A 527 -2.96 -13.65 24.66
CA LYS A 527 -3.29 -12.93 23.42
C LYS A 527 -2.11 -12.13 22.85
N ALA A 528 -1.38 -11.40 23.71
CA ALA A 528 -0.18 -10.66 23.30
C ALA A 528 0.93 -11.59 22.80
N LEU A 529 1.08 -12.76 23.42
CA LEU A 529 1.97 -13.84 22.98
C LEU A 529 1.55 -14.42 21.63
N ALA A 530 0.27 -14.77 21.46
CA ALA A 530 -0.25 -15.30 20.20
C ALA A 530 -0.05 -14.32 19.02
N ALA A 531 -0.25 -13.02 19.27
CA ALA A 531 -0.05 -11.94 18.29
C ALA A 531 1.42 -11.52 18.09
N GLY A 532 2.36 -11.97 18.94
CA GLY A 532 3.80 -11.71 18.81
C GLY A 532 4.25 -10.33 19.28
N HIS A 533 3.54 -9.72 20.22
CA HIS A 533 3.84 -8.38 20.73
C HIS A 533 4.91 -8.39 21.82
N LEU A 534 6.14 -8.73 21.43
CA LEU A 534 7.26 -9.06 22.33
C LEU A 534 7.56 -7.98 23.37
N LEU A 535 7.61 -6.71 22.94
CA LEU A 535 7.91 -5.58 23.84
C LEU A 535 6.80 -5.33 24.87
N VAL A 536 5.56 -5.74 24.56
CA VAL A 536 4.46 -5.75 25.54
C VAL A 536 4.65 -6.92 26.50
N VAL A 537 4.84 -8.13 25.99
CA VAL A 537 5.05 -9.35 26.80
C VAL A 537 6.20 -9.17 27.81
N GLU A 538 7.36 -8.68 27.37
CA GLU A 538 8.50 -8.37 28.23
C GLU A 538 8.13 -7.35 29.33
N TYR A 539 7.38 -6.31 28.97
CA TYR A 539 6.95 -5.29 29.94
C TYR A 539 5.96 -5.85 30.98
N LEU A 540 4.97 -6.64 30.55
CA LEU A 540 4.00 -7.31 31.42
C LEU A 540 4.69 -8.26 32.42
N LEU A 541 5.64 -9.07 31.96
CA LEU A 541 6.39 -10.02 32.78
C LEU A 541 7.33 -9.32 33.77
N LEU A 542 8.00 -8.24 33.37
CA LEU A 542 8.95 -7.51 34.22
C LEU A 542 8.29 -6.58 35.26
N HIS A 543 7.09 -6.05 35.01
CA HIS A 543 6.49 -4.96 35.82
C HIS A 543 5.12 -5.29 36.43
N GLY A 544 4.58 -6.50 36.25
CA GLY A 544 3.23 -6.84 36.66
C GLY A 544 3.10 -7.50 38.03
N LYS A 545 2.13 -7.03 38.83
CA LYS A 545 1.87 -7.54 40.18
C LYS A 545 1.26 -8.94 40.22
N LEU A 546 0.72 -9.46 39.11
CA LEU A 546 0.15 -10.81 39.08
C LEU A 546 1.19 -11.90 39.41
N TRP A 547 2.47 -11.62 39.12
CA TRP A 547 3.59 -12.50 39.47
C TRP A 547 4.12 -12.29 40.90
N SER A 548 3.99 -11.07 41.45
CA SER A 548 4.40 -10.77 42.82
C SER A 548 3.34 -11.14 43.87
N ALA A 549 2.08 -11.30 43.46
CA ALA A 549 1.01 -11.81 44.32
C ALA A 549 1.01 -13.34 44.27
N SER A 550 1.09 -13.98 45.44
CA SER A 550 1.33 -15.41 45.67
C SER A 550 0.16 -16.35 45.28
N LYS A 551 -0.34 -16.24 44.05
CA LYS A 551 -1.39 -17.11 43.47
C LYS A 551 -1.02 -17.72 42.12
N PHE A 552 -0.13 -17.11 41.34
CA PHE A 552 0.27 -17.63 40.01
C PHE A 552 1.71 -18.13 39.95
N SER A 553 2.57 -17.84 40.94
CA SER A 553 3.91 -18.45 41.04
C SER A 553 3.86 -19.98 41.13
N ASP A 554 2.77 -20.51 41.67
CA ASP A 554 2.59 -21.92 42.03
C ASP A 554 1.60 -22.63 41.08
N ASP A 555 0.97 -21.91 40.13
CA ASP A 555 0.04 -22.47 39.14
C ASP A 555 0.81 -22.97 37.91
N ALA A 556 1.25 -24.21 37.98
CA ALA A 556 1.96 -24.88 36.90
C ALA A 556 1.18 -24.88 35.57
N ALA A 557 -0.16 -24.92 35.59
CA ALA A 557 -0.97 -24.94 34.37
C ALA A 557 -0.92 -23.58 33.64
N ALA A 558 -0.85 -22.47 34.38
CA ALA A 558 -0.66 -21.14 33.81
C ALA A 558 0.73 -20.96 33.18
N VAL A 559 1.77 -21.47 33.83
CA VAL A 559 3.15 -21.49 33.31
C VAL A 559 3.23 -22.30 32.01
N ASP A 560 2.66 -23.50 32.01
CA ASP A 560 2.62 -24.38 30.84
C ASP A 560 1.85 -23.75 29.66
N ALA A 561 0.75 -23.04 29.93
CA ALA A 561 0.00 -22.30 28.91
C ALA A 561 0.83 -21.17 28.26
N ILE A 562 1.63 -20.44 29.06
CA ILE A 562 2.53 -19.39 28.57
C ILE A 562 3.61 -19.98 27.65
N TYR A 563 4.28 -21.06 28.08
CA TYR A 563 5.27 -21.75 27.24
C TYR A 563 4.66 -22.32 25.96
N THR A 564 3.44 -22.85 26.02
CA THR A 564 2.72 -23.37 24.85
C THR A 564 2.39 -22.25 23.85
N ALA A 565 1.88 -21.11 24.32
CA ALA A 565 1.64 -19.93 23.48
C ALA A 565 2.93 -19.36 22.87
N ALA A 566 4.03 -19.32 23.63
CA ALA A 566 5.35 -18.95 23.12
C ALA A 566 5.86 -19.95 22.07
N ALA A 567 5.63 -21.24 22.26
CA ALA A 567 6.02 -22.28 21.33
C ALA A 567 5.23 -22.24 20.02
N HIS A 568 3.95 -21.84 20.05
CA HIS A 568 3.12 -21.65 18.86
C HIS A 568 3.65 -20.56 17.90
N GLN A 569 4.42 -19.59 18.41
CA GLN A 569 5.11 -18.57 17.60
C GLN A 569 6.33 -19.11 16.84
N GLY A 570 6.98 -20.17 17.34
CA GLY A 570 8.19 -20.75 16.74
C GLY A 570 9.45 -19.88 16.81
N ASN A 571 9.39 -18.71 17.45
CA ASN A 571 10.52 -17.79 17.56
C ASN A 571 11.38 -18.13 18.80
N VAL A 572 12.63 -18.50 18.55
CA VAL A 572 13.58 -18.95 19.59
C VAL A 572 13.89 -17.84 20.59
N ASP A 573 14.16 -16.61 20.11
CA ASP A 573 14.54 -15.49 20.97
C ASP A 573 13.41 -15.13 21.95
N VAL A 574 12.16 -15.26 21.49
CA VAL A 574 10.94 -15.03 22.27
C VAL A 574 10.82 -16.07 23.37
N TYR A 575 10.96 -17.35 23.01
CA TYR A 575 10.90 -18.46 23.95
C TYR A 575 11.98 -18.34 25.03
N VAL A 576 13.23 -18.01 24.65
CA VAL A 576 14.36 -17.81 25.58
C VAL A 576 14.10 -16.65 26.54
N ARG A 577 13.62 -15.50 26.03
CA ARG A 577 13.34 -14.33 26.88
C ARG A 577 12.20 -14.57 27.87
N ILE A 578 11.16 -15.27 27.45
CA ILE A 578 10.06 -15.69 28.33
C ILE A 578 10.58 -16.68 29.38
N ALA A 579 11.39 -17.67 28.98
CA ALA A 579 11.99 -18.63 29.89
C ALA A 579 12.89 -17.96 30.96
N ALA A 580 13.60 -16.89 30.59
CA ALA A 580 14.41 -16.11 31.54
C ALA A 580 13.58 -15.29 32.55
N CYS A 581 12.28 -15.10 32.30
CA CYS A 581 11.37 -14.36 33.17
C CYS A 581 10.49 -15.26 34.04
N LEU A 582 10.49 -16.58 33.81
CA LEU A 582 9.65 -17.56 34.52
C LEU A 582 10.48 -18.30 35.60
N PRO A 583 9.90 -18.64 36.76
CA PRO A 583 10.62 -19.24 37.88
C PRO A 583 10.94 -20.73 37.65
N HIS A 584 10.11 -21.42 36.86
CA HIS A 584 10.19 -22.86 36.61
C HIS A 584 9.89 -23.14 35.13
N GLY A 585 10.53 -24.18 34.58
CA GLY A 585 10.28 -24.65 33.21
C GLY A 585 8.98 -25.43 33.07
N VAL A 586 8.68 -25.83 31.82
CA VAL A 586 7.50 -26.62 31.44
C VAL A 586 7.38 -27.89 32.29
N SER A 587 6.17 -28.19 32.79
CA SER A 587 5.92 -29.37 33.60
C SER A 587 6.13 -30.65 32.81
N ARG A 588 6.51 -31.74 33.51
CA ARG A 588 6.66 -33.07 32.89
C ARG A 588 5.38 -33.60 32.21
N GLN A 589 4.22 -33.08 32.57
CA GLN A 589 2.93 -33.47 31.98
C GLN A 589 2.66 -32.68 30.68
N ALA A 590 3.01 -31.40 30.62
CA ALA A 590 2.82 -30.56 29.43
C ALA A 590 3.98 -30.62 28.41
N ILE A 591 5.16 -31.12 28.79
CA ILE A 591 6.33 -31.12 27.89
C ILE A 591 6.12 -31.98 26.64
N GLY A 592 5.34 -33.07 26.75
CA GLY A 592 4.97 -33.91 25.61
C GLY A 592 4.01 -33.24 24.63
N THR A 593 3.02 -32.49 25.13
CA THR A 593 2.08 -31.72 24.28
C THR A 593 2.79 -30.53 23.64
N LEU A 594 3.64 -29.82 24.38
CA LEU A 594 4.49 -28.74 23.87
C LEU A 594 5.36 -29.20 22.68
N LEU A 595 6.09 -30.31 22.83
CA LEU A 595 6.92 -30.85 21.75
C LEU A 595 6.08 -31.31 20.57
N SER A 596 4.90 -31.90 20.81
CA SER A 596 3.97 -32.29 19.75
C SER A 596 3.51 -31.09 18.92
N ASP A 597 3.05 -30.02 19.58
CA ASP A 597 2.62 -28.77 18.91
C ASP A 597 3.75 -28.13 18.07
N VAL A 598 4.98 -28.12 18.60
CA VAL A 598 6.17 -27.62 17.88
C VAL A 598 6.46 -28.44 16.62
N ILE A 599 6.27 -29.77 16.66
CA ILE A 599 6.44 -30.66 15.52
C ILE A 599 5.31 -30.49 14.50
N GLU A 600 4.06 -30.43 14.95
CA GLU A 600 2.90 -30.25 14.05
C GLU A 600 2.97 -28.91 13.30
N ARG A 601 3.37 -27.84 13.99
CA ARG A 601 3.56 -26.49 13.42
C ARG A 601 4.87 -26.31 12.65
N ARG A 602 5.75 -27.33 12.65
CA ARG A 602 7.03 -27.35 11.92
C ARG A 602 8.06 -26.32 12.38
N HIS A 603 8.07 -25.98 13.68
CA HIS A 603 8.94 -24.96 14.27
C HIS A 603 10.35 -25.51 14.57
N TRP A 604 11.05 -25.96 13.52
CA TRP A 604 12.31 -26.73 13.63
C TRP A 604 13.45 -26.02 14.37
N ARG A 605 13.54 -24.69 14.29
CA ARG A 605 14.57 -23.91 15.02
C ARG A 605 14.31 -23.94 16.53
N LEU A 606 13.05 -23.82 16.94
CA LEU A 606 12.66 -23.94 18.35
C LEU A 606 12.84 -25.38 18.83
N LEU A 607 12.45 -26.39 18.04
CA LEU A 607 12.69 -27.79 18.37
C LEU A 607 14.20 -28.07 18.58
N SER A 608 15.05 -27.59 17.67
CA SER A 608 16.51 -27.69 17.78
C SER A 608 17.06 -27.01 19.03
N HIS A 609 16.46 -25.89 19.46
CA HIS A 609 16.87 -25.19 20.68
C HIS A 609 16.41 -25.93 21.95
N LEU A 610 15.17 -26.40 22.02
CA LEU A 610 14.68 -27.23 23.12
C LEU A 610 15.53 -28.51 23.26
N LEU A 611 15.95 -29.11 22.14
CA LEU A 611 16.87 -30.25 22.09
C LEU A 611 18.34 -29.89 22.40
N THR A 612 18.64 -28.69 22.92
CA THR A 612 19.94 -28.42 23.56
C THR A 612 19.93 -28.73 25.05
N ASP A 613 18.80 -28.57 25.77
CA ASP A 613 18.72 -28.80 27.22
C ASP A 613 18.93 -30.27 27.57
N ALA A 614 20.06 -30.64 28.15
CA ALA A 614 20.42 -32.02 28.45
C ALA A 614 19.47 -32.74 29.45
N THR A 615 18.57 -32.00 30.12
CA THR A 615 17.58 -32.55 31.05
C THR A 615 16.23 -32.91 30.41
N LEU A 616 16.03 -32.54 29.13
CA LEU A 616 14.80 -32.80 28.38
C LEU A 616 14.62 -34.30 28.05
N VAL A 617 13.62 -34.92 28.69
CA VAL A 617 13.14 -36.27 28.37
C VAL A 617 12.05 -36.22 27.30
N VAL A 618 12.19 -37.03 26.26
CA VAL A 618 11.19 -37.18 25.18
C VAL A 618 10.48 -38.53 25.31
N SER A 619 9.16 -38.57 25.13
CA SER A 619 8.39 -39.83 25.13
C SER A 619 8.43 -40.54 23.76
N SER A 620 8.21 -41.86 23.76
CA SER A 620 8.12 -42.69 22.54
C SER A 620 7.16 -42.13 21.49
N ASP A 621 6.02 -41.62 21.94
CA ASP A 621 4.92 -41.20 21.07
C ASP A 621 5.26 -39.90 20.34
N VAL A 622 5.96 -38.99 21.02
CA VAL A 622 6.49 -37.75 20.44
C VAL A 622 7.62 -38.04 19.44
N VAL A 623 8.44 -39.06 19.69
CA VAL A 623 9.44 -39.57 18.72
C VAL A 623 8.77 -40.20 17.50
N ALA A 624 7.68 -40.94 17.68
CA ALA A 624 6.90 -41.50 16.56
C ALA A 624 6.27 -40.40 15.70
N LEU A 625 5.69 -39.36 16.32
CA LEU A 625 5.16 -38.18 15.63
C LEU A 625 6.27 -37.43 14.87
N ALA A 626 7.44 -37.23 15.48
CA ALA A 626 8.60 -36.62 14.84
C ALA A 626 9.08 -37.44 13.64
N SER A 627 9.15 -38.77 13.76
CA SER A 627 9.60 -39.68 12.70
C SER A 627 8.74 -39.59 11.43
N ALA A 628 7.47 -39.20 11.55
CA ALA A 628 6.56 -39.01 10.43
C ALA A 628 6.60 -37.60 9.79
N ARG A 629 7.15 -36.58 10.47
CA ARG A 629 6.95 -35.16 10.10
C ARG A 629 8.19 -34.24 10.18
N ALA A 630 9.22 -34.61 10.94
CA ALA A 630 10.38 -33.77 11.23
C ALA A 630 11.63 -34.16 10.41
N PRO A 631 12.60 -33.24 10.23
CA PRO A 631 13.88 -33.54 9.59
C PRO A 631 14.65 -34.64 10.33
N LYS A 632 15.24 -35.59 9.60
CA LYS A 632 15.93 -36.76 10.17
C LYS A 632 16.95 -36.40 11.27
N THR A 633 17.73 -35.34 11.09
CA THR A 633 18.71 -34.86 12.08
C THR A 633 18.11 -34.49 13.44
N LEU A 634 16.85 -34.01 13.47
CA LEU A 634 16.13 -33.72 14.71
C LEU A 634 15.48 -34.98 15.28
N VAL A 635 15.01 -35.90 14.43
CA VAL A 635 14.52 -37.22 14.86
C VAL A 635 15.63 -38.03 15.53
N ASP A 636 16.82 -38.09 14.93
CA ASP A 636 18.00 -38.76 15.49
C ASP A 636 18.39 -38.15 16.86
N ALA A 637 18.34 -36.81 16.98
CA ALA A 637 18.59 -36.10 18.24
C ALA A 637 17.50 -36.33 19.32
N MET A 638 16.24 -36.52 18.91
CA MET A 638 15.14 -36.88 19.82
C MET A 638 15.22 -38.35 20.26
N GLN A 639 15.61 -39.27 19.38
CA GLN A 639 15.83 -40.68 19.71
C GLN A 639 16.95 -40.84 20.75
N ALA A 640 18.03 -40.05 20.64
CA ALA A 640 19.10 -40.00 21.64
C ALA A 640 18.66 -39.46 23.03
N ARG A 641 17.44 -38.91 23.14
CA ARG A 641 16.85 -38.32 24.36
C ARG A 641 15.54 -39.00 24.78
N ALA A 642 15.17 -40.09 24.09
CA ALA A 642 14.00 -40.87 24.43
C ALA A 642 14.29 -41.71 25.69
N VAL A 643 13.40 -41.67 26.67
CA VAL A 643 13.45 -42.69 27.74
C VAL A 643 13.06 -44.02 27.13
N THR A 644 13.99 -44.97 27.11
CA THR A 644 13.66 -46.38 27.00
C THR A 644 12.88 -46.78 28.25
N THR A 645 11.56 -46.85 28.15
CA THR A 645 10.69 -47.46 29.18
C THR A 645 10.99 -48.94 29.27
N SER A 646 12.05 -49.26 30.01
CA SER A 646 12.60 -50.58 30.24
C SER A 646 13.28 -50.55 31.60
N VAL A 647 12.57 -51.05 32.62
CA VAL A 647 13.00 -51.22 34.02
C VAL A 647 13.06 -49.94 34.88
N ALA A 648 11.93 -49.63 35.56
CA ALA A 648 11.88 -49.30 37.00
C ALA A 648 10.44 -48.94 37.47
N GLU A 649 9.51 -49.90 37.43
CA GLU A 649 8.42 -49.95 38.41
C GLU A 649 8.81 -51.00 39.47
N MET A 650 9.32 -50.52 40.61
CA MET A 650 9.44 -51.24 41.89
C MET A 650 9.60 -50.24 43.02
#